data_AF-Q5FWQ1-F1
#
_entry.id   AF-Q5FWQ1-F1
#
_cell.length_a   1.000
_cell.length_b   1.000
_cell.length_c   1.000
_cell.angle_alpha   90.00
_cell.angle_beta   90.00
_cell.angle_gamma   90.00
#
_symmetry.space_group_name_H-M   'P 1'
#
loop_
_entity.id
_entity.type
_entity.pdbx_description
1 polymer ?
#
loop_
_entity_poly.entity_id
_entity_poly.type
_entity_poly.pdbx_seq_one_letter_code
_entity_poly.pdbx_strand_id
1 'polypeptide(L)'
;MKKYPLAVDVSKVLQVAESLENIVCRCFGPDGGHVLFIKSTGDLLITRDGRKILESLLLDHPIGRIIVHSACNHASITGDGVKSFVVLLCGVLRGLQAAVNKKDLPLSGGLTGKQSNPNQGHVFKRLSNLIMTFQTEILENIIVKQLSPHFESVFLKETNTLSGGTIQSVLDTYFSGRIGYNNQAFISSLVADYFHKCLPYNKCIDDVVHTVNTCFSELHTEVAGEPIENSRILSGIVLHRQFAVYCPAEGEIRAVIITDQIHQYLSASDVEFAVCSDAQLHLSQMYLRQRTEKLMKHFQNMEVRLILSTIKQPEIVLFYAKQNGISVVDCLPTEEIELVCLITGVSPLSTPNGDEFSGQPLDSFLITCCQPILLGPRKYVQLTFSASLTFLPHSVVICGPVKGLTEQLVSAIHGAFKMLQQLFQPVVTNWIHTEKNEGYCKARESVQEQSITCSKCQKDSVCECNLHRISFNQKLESIKCGVHSRIINGDIVLQANSPLENTGSVLPGGGTFEMLLHYYLQSFAKQCQDAELALVCSVVGNALLNIPRNIYKAKNRNVCFPLKHVRFISALNNNELIETSQLGLESATCKYQLVASVLHCISKLVTIDYIVGVKCIPPNTTDEESSDYVKCHTYMAPVKH
;
A
#
# COMPACT_ATOMS: atom_id res chain seq x y z
N MET A 1 -34.10 -26.40 10.74
CA MET A 1 -33.78 -27.60 9.95
C MET A 1 -32.67 -27.26 8.95
N LYS A 2 -31.57 -28.04 9.04
CA LYS A 2 -30.41 -28.24 8.13
C LYS A 2 -30.12 -27.21 7.01
N LYS A 3 -29.17 -26.29 7.23
CA LYS A 3 -28.31 -25.81 6.13
C LYS A 3 -27.23 -26.87 5.93
N TYR A 4 -27.45 -27.77 4.98
CA TYR A 4 -26.43 -28.72 4.51
C TYR A 4 -25.15 -27.96 4.09
N PRO A 5 -23.95 -28.59 4.16
CA PRO A 5 -22.75 -27.97 3.63
C PRO A 5 -22.99 -27.63 2.15
N LEU A 6 -22.77 -26.37 1.79
CA LEU A 6 -22.96 -25.93 0.41
C LEU A 6 -21.71 -26.37 -0.35
N ALA A 7 -21.81 -27.45 -1.12
CA ALA A 7 -20.73 -27.90 -2.00
C ALA A 7 -20.40 -26.76 -2.97
N VAL A 8 -19.13 -26.38 -3.04
CA VAL A 8 -18.66 -25.31 -3.94
C VAL A 8 -18.13 -25.97 -5.20
N ASP A 9 -18.64 -25.52 -6.35
CA ASP A 9 -18.11 -25.87 -7.65
C ASP A 9 -17.74 -24.59 -8.41
N VAL A 10 -16.97 -24.73 -9.49
CA VAL A 10 -16.56 -23.61 -10.34
C VAL A 10 -17.77 -22.83 -10.88
N SER A 11 -18.92 -23.49 -11.08
CA SER A 11 -20.14 -22.83 -11.53
C SER A 11 -20.67 -21.82 -10.51
N LYS A 12 -20.73 -22.19 -9.23
CA LYS A 12 -21.18 -21.30 -8.15
C LYS A 12 -20.18 -20.16 -7.92
N VAL A 13 -18.88 -20.45 -7.95
CA VAL A 13 -17.83 -19.43 -7.85
C VAL A 13 -17.98 -18.43 -9.00
N LEU A 14 -18.20 -18.92 -10.22
CA LEU A 14 -18.40 -18.10 -11.40
C LEU A 14 -19.63 -17.20 -11.26
N GLN A 15 -20.79 -17.71 -10.84
CA GLN A 15 -22.01 -16.89 -10.69
C GLN A 15 -21.80 -15.69 -9.76
N VAL A 16 -21.05 -15.88 -8.67
CA VAL A 16 -20.70 -14.80 -7.74
C VAL A 16 -19.73 -13.81 -8.42
N ALA A 17 -18.71 -14.32 -9.11
CA ALA A 17 -17.76 -13.48 -9.85
C ALA A 17 -18.44 -12.66 -10.97
N GLU A 18 -19.41 -13.24 -11.70
CA GLU A 18 -20.19 -12.55 -12.73
C GLU A 18 -21.02 -11.41 -12.16
N SER A 19 -21.58 -11.61 -10.96
CA SER A 19 -22.32 -10.56 -10.25
C SER A 19 -21.41 -9.37 -9.92
N LEU A 20 -20.19 -9.65 -9.44
CA LEU A 20 -19.19 -8.61 -9.16
C LEU A 20 -18.67 -7.93 -10.44
N GLU A 21 -18.42 -8.71 -11.50
CA GLU A 21 -17.98 -8.19 -12.80
C GLU A 21 -19.00 -7.20 -13.38
N ASN A 22 -20.29 -7.54 -13.33
CA ASN A 22 -21.38 -6.68 -13.82
C ASN A 22 -21.45 -5.33 -13.09
N ILE A 23 -21.03 -5.27 -11.82
CA ILE A 23 -20.96 -4.04 -11.04
C ILE A 23 -19.79 -3.17 -11.52
N VAL A 24 -18.59 -3.75 -11.65
CA VAL A 24 -17.37 -2.97 -11.95
C VAL A 24 -17.20 -2.61 -13.43
N CYS A 25 -17.76 -3.40 -14.36
CA CYS A 25 -17.60 -3.19 -15.80
C CYS A 25 -18.15 -1.84 -16.28
N ARG A 26 -19.17 -1.28 -15.61
CA ARG A 26 -19.75 0.02 -15.98
C ARG A 26 -18.81 1.20 -15.70
N CYS A 27 -17.81 1.00 -14.85
CA CYS A 27 -16.81 1.99 -14.44
C CYS A 27 -15.42 1.66 -14.98
N PHE A 28 -15.32 0.76 -15.96
CA PHE A 28 -14.05 0.26 -16.48
C PHE A 28 -13.40 1.26 -17.44
N GLY A 29 -12.10 1.50 -17.26
CA GLY A 29 -11.32 2.39 -18.12
C GLY A 29 -11.64 3.88 -17.92
N PRO A 30 -11.02 4.75 -18.74
CA PRO A 30 -11.14 6.21 -18.60
C PRO A 30 -12.52 6.75 -19.00
N ASP A 31 -13.20 6.06 -19.91
CA ASP A 31 -14.56 6.38 -20.37
C ASP A 31 -15.64 5.72 -19.47
N GLY A 32 -15.26 5.15 -18.33
CA GLY A 32 -16.15 4.50 -17.38
C GLY A 32 -17.06 5.49 -16.64
N GLY A 33 -18.30 5.07 -16.34
CA GLY A 33 -19.25 5.87 -15.56
C GLY A 33 -18.88 6.01 -14.08
N HIS A 34 -19.64 6.82 -13.35
CA HIS A 34 -19.60 6.88 -11.90
C HIS A 34 -20.71 6.00 -11.29
N VAL A 35 -20.46 5.46 -10.10
CA VAL A 35 -21.49 4.84 -9.25
C VAL A 35 -21.85 5.81 -8.14
N LEU A 36 -23.15 5.98 -7.90
CA LEU A 36 -23.68 6.68 -6.74
C LEU A 36 -24.18 5.64 -5.72
N PHE A 37 -23.56 5.62 -4.54
CA PHE A 37 -24.01 4.87 -3.39
C PHE A 37 -24.81 5.78 -2.46
N ILE A 38 -25.90 5.25 -1.93
CA ILE A 38 -26.66 5.83 -0.82
C ILE A 38 -26.39 4.92 0.38
N LYS A 39 -25.65 5.42 1.36
CA LYS A 39 -25.37 4.68 2.60
C LYS A 39 -26.65 4.59 3.45
N SER A 40 -26.71 3.63 4.36
CA SER A 40 -27.81 3.51 5.33
C SER A 40 -27.96 4.74 6.22
N THR A 41 -26.90 5.54 6.37
CA THR A 41 -26.90 6.85 7.05
C THR A 41 -27.60 7.95 6.27
N GLY A 42 -27.91 7.74 4.99
CA GLY A 42 -28.38 8.77 4.06
C GLY A 42 -27.24 9.49 3.33
N ASP A 43 -25.98 9.23 3.68
CA ASP A 43 -24.83 9.85 3.01
C ASP A 43 -24.68 9.36 1.57
N LEU A 44 -24.36 10.30 0.67
CA LEU A 44 -24.10 10.01 -0.73
C LEU A 44 -22.59 9.81 -0.96
N LEU A 45 -22.22 8.74 -1.65
CA LEU A 45 -20.86 8.48 -2.14
C LEU A 45 -20.89 8.33 -3.65
N ILE A 46 -20.25 9.26 -4.36
CA ILE A 46 -20.02 9.16 -5.82
C ILE A 46 -18.60 8.67 -6.03
N THR A 47 -18.42 7.57 -6.74
CA THR A 47 -17.08 7.02 -7.00
C THR A 47 -17.00 6.24 -8.31
N ARG A 48 -15.81 6.21 -8.91
CA ARG A 48 -15.42 5.29 -10.00
C ARG A 48 -14.21 4.42 -9.64
N ASP A 49 -13.71 4.57 -8.41
CA ASP A 49 -12.65 3.74 -7.87
C ASP A 49 -13.19 2.34 -7.58
N GLY A 50 -12.60 1.34 -8.23
CA GLY A 50 -13.03 -0.05 -8.08
C GLY A 50 -12.93 -0.55 -6.66
N ARG A 51 -11.91 -0.09 -5.89
CA ARG A 51 -11.74 -0.47 -4.50
C ARG A 51 -12.91 0.03 -3.65
N LYS A 52 -13.18 1.35 -3.71
CA LYS A 52 -14.31 1.97 -3.00
C LYS A 52 -15.65 1.37 -3.40
N ILE A 53 -15.84 1.04 -4.69
CA ILE A 53 -17.05 0.37 -5.19
C ILE A 53 -17.23 -0.96 -4.46
N LEU A 54 -16.23 -1.85 -4.47
CA LEU A 54 -16.36 -3.18 -3.89
C LEU A 54 -16.45 -3.17 -2.36
N GLU A 55 -15.71 -2.28 -1.67
CA GLU A 55 -15.75 -2.12 -0.21
C GLU A 55 -17.09 -1.54 0.28
N SER A 56 -17.81 -0.82 -0.58
CA SER A 56 -19.13 -0.27 -0.25
C SER A 56 -20.28 -1.28 -0.43
N LEU A 57 -20.02 -2.46 -1.01
CA LEU A 57 -21.04 -3.48 -1.23
C LEU A 57 -21.34 -4.25 0.05
N LEU A 58 -22.62 -4.48 0.34
CA LEU A 58 -23.06 -5.39 1.39
C LEU A 58 -22.98 -6.84 0.87
N LEU A 59 -21.86 -7.51 1.13
CA LEU A 59 -21.59 -8.86 0.63
C LEU A 59 -22.09 -9.94 1.60
N ASP A 60 -23.16 -10.62 1.23
CA ASP A 60 -23.68 -11.78 1.98
C ASP A 60 -22.92 -13.08 1.66
N HIS A 61 -22.44 -13.22 0.42
CA HIS A 61 -21.83 -14.45 -0.05
C HIS A 61 -20.33 -14.56 0.35
N PRO A 62 -19.88 -15.64 1.03
CA PRO A 62 -18.48 -15.76 1.48
C PRO A 62 -17.47 -15.79 0.33
N ILE A 63 -17.78 -16.44 -0.79
CA ILE A 63 -16.96 -16.36 -2.02
C ILE A 63 -16.81 -14.91 -2.49
N GLY A 64 -17.89 -14.11 -2.44
CA GLY A 64 -17.85 -12.70 -2.82
C GLY A 64 -16.88 -11.92 -1.92
N ARG A 65 -16.90 -12.19 -0.60
CA ARG A 65 -15.95 -11.60 0.34
C ARG A 65 -14.50 -11.99 0.04
N ILE A 66 -14.23 -13.26 -0.30
CA ILE A 66 -12.88 -13.72 -0.67
C ILE A 66 -12.38 -13.01 -1.93
N ILE A 67 -13.23 -12.90 -2.96
CA ILE A 67 -12.89 -12.22 -4.22
C ILE A 67 -12.60 -10.74 -3.96
N VAL A 68 -13.50 -10.05 -3.24
CA VAL A 68 -13.34 -8.62 -2.93
C VAL A 68 -12.11 -8.39 -2.07
N HIS A 69 -11.88 -9.21 -1.03
CA HIS A 69 -10.68 -9.11 -0.21
C HIS A 69 -9.40 -9.32 -1.03
N SER A 70 -9.38 -10.32 -1.93
CA SER A 70 -8.22 -10.58 -2.80
C SER A 70 -7.95 -9.41 -3.76
N ALA A 71 -9.01 -8.83 -4.34
CA ALA A 71 -8.91 -7.67 -5.23
C ALA A 71 -8.44 -6.40 -4.48
N CYS A 72 -8.95 -6.16 -3.26
CA CYS A 72 -8.50 -5.05 -2.42
C CYS A 72 -7.06 -5.23 -1.95
N ASN A 73 -6.65 -6.45 -1.59
CA ASN A 73 -5.28 -6.75 -1.20
C ASN A 73 -4.30 -6.54 -2.36
N HIS A 74 -4.68 -6.94 -3.58
CA HIS A 74 -3.92 -6.62 -4.79
C HIS A 74 -3.71 -5.11 -4.91
N ALA A 75 -4.79 -4.32 -4.83
CA ALA A 75 -4.70 -2.87 -4.93
C ALA A 75 -4.00 -2.19 -3.74
N SER A 76 -3.94 -2.82 -2.56
CA SER A 76 -3.15 -2.28 -1.45
C SER A 76 -1.65 -2.33 -1.72
N ILE A 77 -1.20 -3.24 -2.60
CA ILE A 77 0.19 -3.42 -3.03
C ILE A 77 0.47 -2.61 -4.31
N THR A 78 -0.39 -2.72 -5.32
CA THR A 78 -0.15 -2.13 -6.65
C THR A 78 -0.72 -0.74 -6.84
N GLY A 79 -1.64 -0.30 -5.97
CA GLY A 79 -2.41 0.93 -6.15
C GLY A 79 -3.44 0.88 -7.28
N ASP A 80 -3.55 -0.24 -8.01
CA ASP A 80 -4.42 -0.40 -9.17
C ASP A 80 -5.00 -1.81 -9.29
N GLY A 81 -5.74 -2.08 -10.35
CA GLY A 81 -6.05 -3.41 -10.82
C GLY A 81 -7.38 -3.95 -10.34
N VAL A 82 -8.09 -3.34 -9.37
CA VAL A 82 -9.32 -3.95 -8.78
C VAL A 82 -10.35 -4.35 -9.83
N LYS A 83 -10.67 -3.45 -10.76
CA LYS A 83 -11.66 -3.73 -11.82
C LYS A 83 -11.15 -4.81 -12.77
N SER A 84 -9.89 -4.69 -13.20
CA SER A 84 -9.22 -5.66 -14.08
C SER A 84 -9.09 -7.04 -13.43
N PHE A 85 -8.90 -7.08 -12.11
CA PHE A 85 -8.80 -8.30 -11.30
C PHE A 85 -10.11 -9.07 -11.38
N VAL A 86 -11.23 -8.41 -11.10
CA VAL A 86 -12.55 -9.05 -11.15
C VAL A 86 -12.89 -9.52 -12.57
N VAL A 87 -12.62 -8.69 -13.58
CA VAL A 87 -12.86 -9.04 -15.00
C VAL A 87 -12.00 -10.23 -15.43
N LEU A 88 -10.71 -10.24 -15.09
CA LEU A 88 -9.80 -11.32 -15.46
C LEU A 88 -10.15 -12.60 -14.71
N LEU A 89 -10.41 -12.53 -13.40
CA LEU A 89 -10.87 -13.65 -12.57
C LEU A 89 -12.10 -14.31 -13.18
N CYS A 90 -13.12 -13.50 -13.51
CA CYS A 90 -14.34 -13.99 -14.11
C CYS A 90 -14.08 -14.62 -15.48
N GLY A 91 -13.23 -14.01 -16.31
CA GLY A 91 -12.80 -14.56 -17.60
C GLY A 91 -12.14 -15.94 -17.49
N VAL A 92 -11.22 -16.12 -16.55
CA VAL A 92 -10.54 -17.41 -16.34
C VAL A 92 -11.54 -18.45 -15.83
N LEU A 93 -12.40 -18.11 -14.86
CA LEU A 93 -13.43 -19.02 -14.34
C LEU A 93 -14.39 -19.50 -15.43
N ARG A 94 -14.81 -18.63 -16.37
CA ARG A 94 -15.61 -19.03 -17.53
C ARG A 94 -14.89 -20.03 -18.42
N GLY A 95 -13.62 -19.79 -18.71
CA GLY A 95 -12.81 -20.71 -19.52
C GLY A 95 -12.62 -22.07 -18.84
N LEU A 96 -12.36 -22.09 -17.53
CA LEU A 96 -12.27 -23.32 -16.75
C LEU A 96 -13.59 -24.08 -16.73
N GLN A 97 -14.72 -23.40 -16.50
CA GLN A 97 -16.03 -24.05 -16.52
C GLN A 97 -16.36 -24.65 -17.89
N ALA A 98 -16.06 -23.94 -18.97
CA ALA A 98 -16.26 -24.44 -20.34
C ALA A 98 -15.41 -25.70 -20.60
N ALA A 99 -14.17 -25.73 -20.12
CA ALA A 99 -13.28 -26.87 -20.28
C ALA A 99 -13.72 -28.09 -19.45
N VAL A 100 -14.22 -27.87 -18.22
CA VAL A 100 -14.86 -28.91 -17.40
C VAL A 100 -16.09 -29.50 -18.10
N ASN A 101 -16.95 -28.65 -18.66
CA ASN A 101 -18.18 -29.08 -19.34
C ASN A 101 -17.92 -29.91 -20.60
N LYS A 102 -16.88 -29.57 -21.37
CA LYS A 102 -16.50 -30.29 -22.59
C LYS A 102 -15.77 -31.62 -22.33
N LYS A 103 -15.43 -31.92 -21.06
CA LYS A 103 -14.51 -33.00 -20.67
C LYS A 103 -13.12 -32.88 -21.31
N ASP A 104 -12.74 -31.66 -21.73
CA ASP A 104 -11.43 -31.35 -22.31
C ASP A 104 -10.34 -31.35 -21.25
N LEU A 105 -10.69 -31.32 -19.95
CA LEU A 105 -9.78 -31.65 -18.87
C LEU A 105 -9.67 -33.18 -18.73
N PRO A 106 -8.52 -33.80 -19.05
CA PRO A 106 -8.25 -35.22 -18.76
C PRO A 106 -8.01 -35.45 -17.25
N LEU A 107 -8.80 -34.83 -16.37
CA LEU A 107 -8.72 -35.04 -14.92
C LEU A 107 -9.35 -36.39 -14.49
N SER A 108 -9.96 -37.12 -15.42
CA SER A 108 -10.30 -38.52 -15.22
C SER A 108 -9.19 -39.39 -15.78
N GLY A 109 -8.25 -39.80 -14.92
CA GLY A 109 -7.44 -40.98 -15.20
C GLY A 109 -8.35 -42.13 -15.62
N GLY A 110 -7.90 -42.92 -16.60
CA GLY A 110 -8.68 -44.02 -17.17
C GLY A 110 -9.23 -44.97 -16.11
N LEU A 111 -10.54 -44.89 -15.87
CA LEU A 111 -11.31 -45.96 -15.25
C LEU A 111 -12.52 -46.20 -16.14
N THR A 112 -12.35 -47.10 -17.10
CA THR A 112 -13.42 -47.86 -17.72
C THR A 112 -14.07 -48.73 -16.64
N GLY A 113 -14.96 -48.15 -15.85
CA GLY A 113 -15.68 -48.87 -14.81
C GLY A 113 -16.90 -48.08 -14.35
N LYS A 114 -18.10 -48.60 -14.64
CA LYS A 114 -19.38 -48.12 -14.11
C LYS A 114 -19.39 -48.19 -12.58
N GLN A 115 -18.89 -47.19 -11.85
CA GLN A 115 -19.23 -46.98 -10.44
C GLN A 115 -19.15 -45.48 -10.07
N SER A 116 -20.23 -45.01 -9.43
CA SER A 116 -20.32 -43.91 -8.45
C SER A 116 -19.28 -42.78 -8.46
N ASN A 117 -19.76 -41.57 -8.79
CA ASN A 117 -19.28 -40.23 -8.41
C ASN A 117 -17.78 -40.13 -8.05
N PRO A 118 -16.87 -39.84 -8.99
CA PRO A 118 -15.47 -39.61 -8.66
C PRO A 118 -15.36 -38.34 -7.82
N ASN A 119 -14.61 -38.42 -6.72
CA ASN A 119 -14.38 -37.34 -5.76
C ASN A 119 -14.01 -36.01 -6.44
N GLN A 120 -14.97 -35.08 -6.56
CA GLN A 120 -14.76 -33.75 -7.16
C GLN A 120 -13.61 -32.97 -6.51
N GLY A 121 -13.31 -33.19 -5.22
CA GLY A 121 -12.20 -32.52 -4.54
C GLY A 121 -10.80 -32.84 -5.09
N HIS A 122 -10.57 -34.03 -5.67
CA HIS A 122 -9.27 -34.37 -6.26
C HIS A 122 -9.00 -33.62 -7.57
N VAL A 123 -10.05 -33.41 -8.38
CA VAL A 123 -10.03 -32.67 -9.65
C VAL A 123 -9.62 -31.21 -9.38
N PHE A 124 -10.21 -30.60 -8.36
CA PHE A 124 -9.94 -29.21 -8.02
C PHE A 124 -8.57 -28.99 -7.37
N LYS A 125 -8.11 -29.90 -6.51
CA LYS A 125 -6.74 -29.85 -5.98
C LYS A 125 -5.69 -29.97 -7.10
N ARG A 126 -5.94 -30.83 -8.10
CA ARG A 126 -5.07 -30.94 -9.28
C ARG A 126 -5.08 -29.66 -10.12
N LEU A 127 -6.24 -29.04 -10.34
CA LEU A 127 -6.35 -27.78 -11.06
C LEU A 127 -5.61 -26.63 -10.34
N SER A 128 -5.70 -26.55 -9.01
CA SER A 128 -4.93 -25.60 -8.21
C SER A 128 -3.43 -25.78 -8.41
N ASN A 129 -2.92 -27.01 -8.34
CA ASN A 129 -1.51 -27.30 -8.61
C ASN A 129 -1.10 -26.90 -10.03
N LEU A 130 -1.90 -27.25 -11.05
CA LEU A 130 -1.63 -26.89 -12.45
C LEU A 130 -1.55 -25.37 -12.66
N ILE A 131 -2.45 -24.60 -12.02
CA ILE A 131 -2.43 -23.13 -12.08
C ILE A 131 -1.13 -22.58 -11.48
N MET A 132 -0.67 -23.14 -10.36
CA MET A 132 0.58 -22.71 -9.74
C MET A 132 1.80 -23.09 -10.57
N THR A 133 1.84 -24.32 -11.12
CA THR A 133 2.89 -24.75 -12.06
C THR A 133 2.93 -23.86 -13.30
N PHE A 134 1.76 -23.53 -13.87
CA PHE A 134 1.66 -22.58 -14.98
C PHE A 134 2.26 -21.22 -14.64
N GLN A 135 1.98 -20.68 -13.44
CA GLN A 135 2.52 -19.40 -13.01
C GLN A 135 4.04 -19.41 -12.96
N THR A 136 4.64 -20.39 -12.28
CA THR A 136 6.09 -20.42 -12.04
C THR A 136 6.88 -20.89 -13.26
N GLU A 137 6.39 -21.87 -14.02
CA GLU A 137 7.16 -22.49 -15.10
C GLU A 137 6.89 -21.88 -16.48
N ILE A 138 5.71 -21.31 -16.71
CA ILE A 138 5.31 -20.83 -18.04
C ILE A 138 5.18 -19.31 -18.04
N LEU A 139 4.35 -18.75 -17.16
CA LEU A 139 4.06 -17.31 -17.15
C LEU A 139 5.35 -16.51 -16.91
N GLU A 140 6.09 -16.78 -15.84
CA GLU A 140 7.35 -16.07 -15.52
C GLU A 140 8.38 -16.17 -16.65
N ASN A 141 8.52 -17.36 -17.26
CA ASN A 141 9.41 -17.56 -18.41
C ASN A 141 8.99 -16.75 -19.64
N ILE A 142 7.69 -16.67 -19.94
CA ILE A 142 7.16 -15.84 -21.02
C ILE A 142 7.38 -14.35 -20.73
N ILE A 143 7.17 -13.90 -19.48
CA ILE A 143 7.46 -12.51 -19.08
C ILE A 143 8.93 -12.16 -19.32
N VAL A 144 9.84 -12.95 -18.78
CA VAL A 144 11.28 -12.66 -18.79
C VAL A 144 11.88 -12.79 -20.19
N LYS A 145 11.47 -13.78 -20.98
CA LYS A 145 12.11 -14.08 -22.28
C LYS A 145 11.41 -13.46 -23.48
N GLN A 146 10.08 -13.30 -23.43
CA GLN A 146 9.28 -12.95 -24.60
C GLN A 146 8.60 -11.58 -24.48
N LEU A 147 8.18 -11.16 -23.28
CA LEU A 147 7.59 -9.82 -23.09
C LEU A 147 8.63 -8.74 -22.76
N SER A 148 9.71 -9.06 -22.04
CA SER A 148 10.76 -8.10 -21.70
C SER A 148 11.32 -7.32 -22.89
N PRO A 149 11.47 -7.87 -24.12
CA PRO A 149 11.95 -7.10 -25.27
C PRO A 149 10.99 -6.00 -25.74
N HIS A 150 9.71 -6.07 -25.33
CA HIS A 150 8.69 -5.07 -25.63
C HIS A 150 8.57 -4.00 -24.54
N PHE A 151 9.31 -4.12 -23.43
CA PHE A 151 9.27 -3.14 -22.35
C PHE A 151 10.18 -1.95 -22.67
N GLU A 152 9.65 -0.77 -22.42
CA GLU A 152 10.41 0.47 -22.35
C GLU A 152 10.89 0.71 -20.91
N SER A 153 11.91 1.54 -20.73
CA SER A 153 12.42 1.91 -19.40
C SER A 153 12.04 3.35 -19.07
N VAL A 154 11.71 3.59 -17.79
CA VAL A 154 11.51 4.92 -17.21
C VAL A 154 12.84 5.68 -17.07
N PHE A 155 13.96 4.96 -17.08
CA PHE A 155 15.29 5.53 -16.98
C PHE A 155 15.83 5.89 -18.35
N LEU A 156 16.47 7.06 -18.45
CA LEU A 156 17.21 7.45 -19.64
C LEU A 156 18.48 6.59 -19.74
N LYS A 157 18.67 5.94 -20.91
CA LYS A 157 19.78 4.99 -21.15
C LYS A 157 21.17 5.59 -20.94
N GLU A 158 21.31 6.90 -21.10
CA GLU A 158 22.60 7.60 -21.05
C GLU A 158 23.01 8.00 -19.63
N THR A 159 22.06 8.40 -18.80
CA THR A 159 22.31 9.04 -17.49
C THR A 159 21.80 8.21 -16.32
N ASN A 160 21.02 7.15 -16.57
CA ASN A 160 20.25 6.39 -15.58
C ASN A 160 19.36 7.29 -14.69
N THR A 161 19.01 8.47 -15.17
CA THR A 161 18.09 9.40 -14.49
C THR A 161 16.66 9.14 -14.92
N LEU A 162 15.71 9.45 -14.03
CA LEU A 162 14.29 9.36 -14.34
C LEU A 162 13.91 10.31 -15.47
N SER A 163 13.21 9.79 -16.48
CA SER A 163 12.56 10.63 -17.48
C SER A 163 11.28 11.23 -16.89
N GLY A 164 11.29 12.54 -16.63
CA GLY A 164 10.12 13.26 -16.14
C GLY A 164 8.91 13.12 -17.07
N GLY A 165 9.14 13.10 -18.39
CA GLY A 165 8.08 12.87 -19.38
C GLY A 165 7.49 11.46 -19.33
N THR A 166 8.31 10.44 -19.04
CA THR A 166 7.83 9.06 -18.91
C THR A 166 7.00 8.88 -17.63
N ILE A 167 7.47 9.42 -16.50
CA ILE A 167 6.71 9.43 -15.23
C ILE A 167 5.37 10.15 -15.40
N GLN A 168 5.38 11.32 -16.06
CA GLN A 168 4.16 12.07 -16.37
C GLN A 168 3.18 11.22 -17.19
N SER A 169 3.64 10.53 -18.24
CA SER A 169 2.82 9.66 -19.07
C SER A 169 2.21 8.48 -18.29
N VAL A 170 2.98 7.88 -17.37
CA VAL A 170 2.47 6.82 -16.48
C VAL A 170 1.38 7.35 -15.54
N LEU A 171 1.60 8.53 -14.93
CA LEU A 171 0.62 9.18 -14.05
C LEU A 171 -0.65 9.57 -14.82
N ASP A 172 -0.50 10.13 -16.02
CA ASP A 172 -1.61 10.49 -16.90
C ASP A 172 -2.51 9.29 -17.21
N THR A 173 -1.89 8.17 -17.55
CA THR A 173 -2.59 6.91 -17.82
C THR A 173 -3.30 6.39 -16.57
N TYR A 174 -2.62 6.41 -15.44
CA TYR A 174 -3.15 5.95 -14.15
C TYR A 174 -4.36 6.78 -13.67
N PHE A 175 -4.30 8.12 -13.75
CA PHE A 175 -5.35 9.01 -13.28
C PHE A 175 -6.55 9.09 -14.22
N SER A 176 -6.36 8.85 -15.53
CA SER A 176 -7.43 8.86 -16.51
C SER A 176 -8.57 7.90 -16.14
N GLY A 177 -8.24 6.71 -15.61
CA GLY A 177 -9.22 5.70 -15.15
C GLY A 177 -9.89 5.96 -13.79
N ARG A 178 -9.52 7.04 -13.09
CA ARG A 178 -9.88 7.28 -11.67
C ARG A 178 -10.51 8.64 -11.41
N ILE A 179 -9.99 9.67 -12.03
CA ILE A 179 -10.42 11.06 -11.81
C ILE A 179 -11.14 11.59 -13.07
N GLY A 180 -10.90 10.96 -14.24
CA GLY A 180 -11.43 11.40 -15.52
C GLY A 180 -10.59 12.51 -16.15
N TYR A 181 -10.83 12.79 -17.43
CA TYR A 181 -9.97 13.65 -18.25
C TYR A 181 -9.91 15.12 -17.82
N ASN A 182 -10.96 15.66 -17.18
CA ASN A 182 -11.02 17.09 -16.87
C ASN A 182 -9.91 17.56 -15.92
N ASN A 183 -9.60 16.76 -14.90
CA ASN A 183 -8.63 17.14 -13.85
C ASN A 183 -7.34 16.31 -13.92
N GLN A 184 -7.28 15.30 -14.80
CA GLN A 184 -6.18 14.34 -14.85
C GLN A 184 -4.84 15.04 -15.14
N ALA A 185 -4.75 15.90 -16.16
CA ALA A 185 -3.49 16.57 -16.50
C ALA A 185 -2.91 17.39 -15.33
N PHE A 186 -3.78 18.16 -14.65
CA PHE A 186 -3.39 18.96 -13.49
C PHE A 186 -2.92 18.09 -12.33
N ILE A 187 -3.68 17.05 -11.96
CA ILE A 187 -3.32 16.17 -10.84
C ILE A 187 -2.06 15.36 -11.14
N SER A 188 -1.89 14.86 -12.36
CA SER A 188 -0.66 14.19 -12.77
C SER A 188 0.56 15.11 -12.62
N SER A 189 0.46 16.35 -13.11
CA SER A 189 1.54 17.34 -12.98
C SER A 189 1.85 17.63 -11.51
N LEU A 190 0.83 17.84 -10.68
CA LEU A 190 0.98 18.08 -9.25
C LEU A 190 1.73 16.92 -8.55
N VAL A 191 1.36 15.68 -8.86
CA VAL A 191 1.98 14.47 -8.28
C VAL A 191 3.40 14.27 -8.81
N ALA A 192 3.64 14.53 -10.09
CA ALA A 192 4.97 14.49 -10.68
C ALA A 192 5.88 15.54 -10.02
N ASP A 193 5.42 16.79 -9.89
CA ASP A 193 6.17 17.87 -9.25
C ASP A 193 6.45 17.58 -7.77
N TYR A 194 5.46 17.02 -7.06
CA TYR A 194 5.62 16.59 -5.67
C TYR A 194 6.70 15.51 -5.55
N PHE A 195 6.62 14.50 -6.41
CA PHE A 195 7.60 13.43 -6.45
C PHE A 195 9.02 13.96 -6.72
N HIS A 196 9.20 14.86 -7.69
CA HIS A 196 10.49 15.48 -7.97
C HIS A 196 11.01 16.35 -6.81
N LYS A 197 10.13 17.07 -6.10
CA LYS A 197 10.52 17.87 -4.92
C LYS A 197 10.94 17.01 -3.73
N CYS A 198 10.40 15.81 -3.61
CA CYS A 198 10.77 14.85 -2.57
C CYS A 198 12.06 14.08 -2.88
N LEU A 199 12.49 14.03 -4.15
CA LEU A 199 13.73 13.38 -4.56
C LEU A 199 14.95 14.27 -4.24
N PRO A 200 15.84 13.87 -3.31
CA PRO A 200 17.09 14.58 -3.11
C PRO A 200 18.09 14.20 -4.22
N TYR A 201 19.07 15.07 -4.49
CA TYR A 201 20.02 14.92 -5.60
C TYR A 201 20.86 13.62 -5.60
N ASN A 202 20.95 12.89 -4.47
CA ASN A 202 21.91 11.78 -4.27
C ASN A 202 21.33 10.49 -3.64
N LYS A 203 20.01 10.30 -3.52
CA LYS A 203 19.45 9.08 -2.90
C LYS A 203 18.79 8.11 -3.88
N CYS A 204 18.68 6.86 -3.43
CA CYS A 204 17.90 5.82 -4.09
C CYS A 204 16.42 6.25 -4.19
N ILE A 205 15.90 6.20 -5.42
CA ILE A 205 14.51 6.54 -5.74
C ILE A 205 13.54 5.63 -4.98
N ASP A 206 13.88 4.35 -4.81
CA ASP A 206 13.03 3.36 -4.14
C ASP A 206 12.75 3.75 -2.67
N ASP A 207 13.79 4.20 -1.95
CA ASP A 207 13.66 4.65 -0.54
C ASP A 207 12.72 5.86 -0.42
N VAL A 208 12.82 6.81 -1.35
CA VAL A 208 11.97 8.01 -1.35
C VAL A 208 10.53 7.65 -1.64
N VAL A 209 10.29 6.85 -2.68
CA VAL A 209 8.94 6.39 -3.03
C VAL A 209 8.34 5.58 -1.89
N HIS A 210 9.12 4.71 -1.27
CA HIS A 210 8.70 3.91 -0.13
C HIS A 210 8.33 4.79 1.08
N THR A 211 9.17 5.78 1.40
CA THR A 211 8.93 6.72 2.51
C THR A 211 7.67 7.54 2.27
N VAL A 212 7.52 8.12 1.07
CA VAL A 212 6.33 8.89 0.68
C VAL A 212 5.07 8.02 0.73
N ASN A 213 5.12 6.79 0.23
CA ASN A 213 3.97 5.89 0.25
C ASN A 213 3.57 5.49 1.68
N THR A 214 4.55 5.24 2.54
CA THR A 214 4.33 4.79 3.93
C THR A 214 3.79 5.92 4.80
N CYS A 215 4.32 7.14 4.64
CA CYS A 215 3.95 8.32 5.41
C CYS A 215 2.95 9.23 4.68
N PHE A 216 2.26 8.72 3.65
CA PHE A 216 1.39 9.57 2.82
C PHE A 216 0.29 10.23 3.65
N SER A 217 -0.24 9.54 4.68
CA SER A 217 -1.28 10.06 5.58
C SER A 217 -0.86 11.34 6.30
N GLU A 218 0.40 11.42 6.71
CA GLU A 218 0.96 12.58 7.43
C GLU A 218 1.54 13.62 6.46
N LEU A 219 1.85 13.23 5.22
CA LEU A 219 2.40 14.09 4.18
C LEU A 219 1.32 14.75 3.30
N HIS A 220 0.04 14.60 3.60
CA HIS A 220 -1.03 15.30 2.89
C HIS A 220 -2.00 15.99 3.84
N THR A 221 -2.73 16.98 3.32
CA THR A 221 -3.84 17.62 4.02
C THR A 221 -5.04 17.77 3.11
N GLU A 222 -6.19 17.24 3.53
CA GLU A 222 -7.43 17.32 2.77
C GLU A 222 -8.17 18.65 3.02
N VAL A 223 -8.62 19.30 1.94
CA VAL A 223 -9.43 20.51 2.00
C VAL A 223 -10.70 20.34 1.16
N ALA A 224 -11.80 20.04 1.83
CA ALA A 224 -13.12 19.94 1.20
C ALA A 224 -13.80 21.31 1.08
N GLY A 225 -14.55 21.53 0.00
CA GLY A 225 -15.26 22.78 -0.29
C GLY A 225 -14.51 23.73 -1.20
N GLU A 226 -13.29 23.35 -1.65
CA GLU A 226 -12.43 24.15 -2.52
C GLU A 226 -12.32 23.53 -3.92
N PRO A 227 -12.14 24.34 -4.99
CA PRO A 227 -11.81 23.83 -6.31
C PRO A 227 -10.55 22.95 -6.31
N ILE A 228 -10.52 21.94 -7.19
CA ILE A 228 -9.38 21.02 -7.30
C ILE A 228 -8.09 21.76 -7.67
N GLU A 229 -8.19 22.82 -8.46
CA GLU A 229 -7.09 23.70 -8.89
C GLU A 229 -6.38 24.40 -7.72
N ASN A 230 -7.01 24.49 -6.55
CA ASN A 230 -6.39 25.03 -5.33
C ASN A 230 -5.42 24.03 -4.66
N SER A 231 -5.34 22.80 -5.15
CA SER A 231 -4.39 21.79 -4.66
C SER A 231 -2.95 22.24 -4.96
N ARG A 232 -2.05 22.11 -3.99
CA ARG A 232 -0.68 22.64 -4.10
C ARG A 232 0.30 21.92 -3.19
N ILE A 233 1.58 22.09 -3.49
CA ILE A 233 2.68 21.53 -2.69
C ILE A 233 3.18 22.61 -1.74
N LEU A 234 3.28 22.28 -0.46
CA LEU A 234 3.89 23.11 0.58
C LEU A 234 5.28 22.56 0.91
N SER A 235 6.24 23.46 1.11
CA SER A 235 7.54 23.10 1.66
C SER A 235 7.41 22.73 3.12
N GLY A 236 8.05 21.65 3.54
CA GLY A 236 7.95 21.13 4.90
C GLY A 236 6.74 20.22 5.12
N ILE A 237 6.40 20.00 6.39
CA ILE A 237 5.22 19.22 6.81
C ILE A 237 4.13 20.12 7.39
N VAL A 238 2.90 19.63 7.39
CA VAL A 238 1.75 20.26 8.04
C VAL A 238 1.31 19.38 9.19
N LEU A 239 1.37 19.90 10.42
CA LEU A 239 0.86 19.23 11.60
C LEU A 239 -0.65 19.49 11.74
N HIS A 240 -1.45 18.45 11.98
CA HIS A 240 -2.91 18.52 12.06
C HIS A 240 -3.42 19.06 13.40
N ARG A 241 -2.66 19.98 14.00
CA ARG A 241 -2.97 20.71 15.24
C ARG A 241 -2.69 22.19 15.07
N GLN A 242 -3.27 22.99 15.95
CA GLN A 242 -2.94 24.41 16.09
C GLN A 242 -1.97 24.61 17.25
N PHE A 243 -1.30 25.77 17.29
CA PHE A 243 -0.50 26.14 18.45
C PHE A 243 -1.37 26.25 19.71
N ALA A 244 -0.91 25.63 20.79
CA ALA A 244 -1.36 25.94 22.14
C ALA A 244 -0.80 27.30 22.58
N VAL A 245 0.46 27.57 22.23
CA VAL A 245 1.13 28.87 22.39
C VAL A 245 1.91 29.15 21.12
N TYR A 246 1.70 30.32 20.53
CA TYR A 246 2.47 30.77 19.37
C TYR A 246 3.33 31.98 19.74
N CYS A 247 4.63 31.79 19.60
CA CYS A 247 5.67 32.79 19.79
C CYS A 247 6.48 32.86 18.48
N PRO A 248 6.22 33.83 17.59
CA PRO A 248 6.92 33.92 16.32
C PRO A 248 8.43 34.09 16.55
N ALA A 249 9.22 33.37 15.77
CA ALA A 249 10.68 33.44 15.78
C ALA A 249 11.18 33.52 14.33
N GLU A 250 12.24 34.30 14.12
CA GLU A 250 12.93 34.44 12.84
C GLU A 250 14.26 33.66 12.87
N GLY A 251 14.68 33.15 11.71
CA GLY A 251 15.92 32.39 11.57
C GLY A 251 15.75 30.89 11.87
N GLU A 252 16.87 30.21 12.15
CA GLU A 252 16.83 28.80 12.53
C GLU A 252 16.22 28.63 13.93
N ILE A 253 15.22 27.76 14.01
CA ILE A 253 14.49 27.44 15.23
C ILE A 253 14.92 26.06 15.69
N ARG A 254 15.44 25.97 16.92
CA ARG A 254 15.64 24.69 17.58
C ARG A 254 14.34 24.18 18.18
N ALA A 255 14.00 22.94 17.86
CA ALA A 255 12.78 22.27 18.27
C ALA A 255 13.10 20.98 19.05
N VAL A 256 12.21 20.64 19.97
CA VAL A 256 12.30 19.45 20.82
C VAL A 256 10.98 18.70 20.82
N ILE A 257 11.05 17.38 20.99
CA ILE A 257 9.88 16.49 21.05
C ILE A 257 9.74 15.96 22.47
N ILE A 258 8.54 16.05 23.05
CA ILE A 258 8.27 15.64 24.43
C ILE A 258 7.02 14.74 24.46
N THR A 259 7.16 13.55 25.05
CA THR A 259 6.09 12.55 25.07
C THR A 259 5.26 12.53 26.35
N ASP A 260 5.72 13.23 27.38
CA ASP A 260 5.17 13.24 28.73
C ASP A 260 4.87 14.67 29.24
N GLN A 261 4.29 14.78 30.44
CA GLN A 261 3.86 16.08 30.98
C GLN A 261 5.05 16.81 31.60
N ILE A 262 5.30 18.03 31.14
CA ILE A 262 6.41 18.85 31.64
C ILE A 262 6.19 19.29 33.09
N HIS A 263 4.94 19.55 33.47
CA HIS A 263 4.58 19.85 34.86
C HIS A 263 4.01 18.59 35.53
N GLN A 264 4.79 18.02 36.44
CA GLN A 264 4.40 16.83 37.20
C GLN A 264 3.30 17.16 38.21
N TYR A 265 2.38 16.21 38.43
CA TYR A 265 1.40 16.30 39.51
C TYR A 265 2.01 15.91 40.85
N LEU A 266 1.39 16.37 41.95
CA LEU A 266 1.79 16.02 43.31
C LEU A 266 1.61 14.53 43.62
N SER A 267 0.72 13.85 42.89
CA SER A 267 0.46 12.42 43.00
C SER A 267 0.53 11.76 41.62
N ALA A 268 1.01 10.53 41.58
CA ALA A 268 0.77 9.64 40.45
C ALA A 268 -0.70 9.18 40.42
N SER A 269 -1.15 8.65 39.28
CA SER A 269 -2.45 7.96 39.20
C SER A 269 -2.48 6.82 40.22
N ASP A 270 -3.62 6.65 40.88
CA ASP A 270 -3.88 5.59 41.85
C ASP A 270 -3.03 5.63 43.14
N VAL A 271 -2.47 6.80 43.47
CA VAL A 271 -1.76 7.04 44.75
C VAL A 271 -2.48 8.08 45.60
N GLU A 272 -2.79 7.72 46.85
CA GLU A 272 -3.33 8.66 47.83
C GLU A 272 -2.26 9.64 48.31
N PHE A 273 -2.50 10.94 48.11
CA PHE A 273 -1.62 12.00 48.57
C PHE A 273 -2.11 12.56 49.91
N ALA A 274 -1.39 12.25 50.99
CA ALA A 274 -1.70 12.77 52.32
C ALA A 274 -1.18 14.21 52.49
N VAL A 275 -2.10 15.15 52.67
CA VAL A 275 -1.77 16.55 52.96
C VAL A 275 -1.73 16.74 54.48
N CYS A 276 -0.55 17.01 55.05
CA CYS A 276 -0.41 17.21 56.50
C CYS A 276 -0.70 18.66 56.94
N SER A 277 -0.57 19.64 56.04
CA SER A 277 -0.95 21.04 56.29
C SER A 277 -1.13 21.84 55.00
N ASP A 278 -1.92 22.92 55.05
CA ASP A 278 -2.07 23.87 53.94
C ASP A 278 -0.74 24.53 53.55
N ALA A 279 0.12 24.83 54.53
CA ALA A 279 1.43 25.40 54.30
C ALA A 279 2.34 24.46 53.49
N GLN A 280 2.34 23.16 53.82
CA GLN A 280 3.10 22.15 53.09
C GLN A 280 2.58 22.01 51.65
N LEU A 281 1.25 21.92 51.46
CA LEU A 281 0.66 21.85 50.13
C LEU A 281 1.06 23.06 49.28
N HIS A 282 1.01 24.26 49.86
CA HIS A 282 1.37 25.48 49.17
C HIS A 282 2.86 25.49 48.77
N LEU A 283 3.77 25.10 49.68
CA LEU A 283 5.20 24.98 49.39
C LEU A 283 5.48 23.95 48.29
N SER A 284 4.83 22.79 48.32
CA SER A 284 4.97 21.76 47.28
C SER A 284 4.50 22.26 45.90
N GLN A 285 3.38 22.98 45.84
CA GLN A 285 2.91 23.60 44.61
C GLN A 285 3.86 24.69 44.09
N MET A 286 4.42 25.51 44.99
CA MET A 286 5.42 26.52 44.62
C MET A 286 6.69 25.88 44.07
N TYR A 287 7.17 24.79 44.67
CA TYR A 287 8.32 24.04 44.18
C TYR A 287 8.09 23.51 42.76
N LEU A 288 6.96 22.86 42.49
CA LEU A 288 6.63 22.36 41.14
C LEU A 288 6.54 23.49 40.10
N ARG A 289 5.99 24.66 40.47
CA ARG A 289 5.95 25.83 39.59
C ARG A 289 7.37 26.34 39.28
N GLN A 290 8.21 26.50 40.30
CA GLN A 290 9.60 26.94 40.12
C GLN A 290 10.40 25.96 39.27
N ARG A 291 10.14 24.65 39.39
CA ARG A 291 10.75 23.62 38.56
C ARG A 291 10.39 23.79 37.08
N THR A 292 9.10 23.97 36.77
CA THR A 292 8.65 24.25 35.39
C THR A 292 9.25 25.54 34.84
N GLU A 293 9.34 26.58 35.66
CA GLU A 293 9.98 27.84 35.27
C GLU A 293 11.47 27.65 34.93
N LYS A 294 12.22 26.94 35.79
CA LYS A 294 13.63 26.63 35.57
C LYS A 294 13.84 25.82 34.29
N LEU A 295 12.98 24.84 34.03
CA LEU A 295 13.02 24.00 32.84
C LEU A 295 12.78 24.84 31.56
N MET A 296 11.79 25.74 31.57
CA MET A 296 11.53 26.63 30.42
C MET A 296 12.69 27.61 30.17
N LYS A 297 13.30 28.15 31.24
CA LYS A 297 14.52 28.96 31.14
C LYS A 297 15.70 28.16 30.60
N HIS A 298 15.84 26.90 31.01
CA HIS A 298 16.87 26.01 30.49
C HIS A 298 16.69 25.76 28.98
N PHE A 299 15.47 25.48 28.52
CA PHE A 299 15.16 25.38 27.09
C PHE A 299 15.47 26.68 26.34
N GLN A 300 15.12 27.83 26.90
CA GLN A 300 15.46 29.12 26.30
C GLN A 300 16.97 29.34 26.18
N ASN A 301 17.74 28.98 27.22
CA ASN A 301 19.21 29.08 27.22
C ASN A 301 19.85 28.15 26.17
N MET A 302 19.20 27.04 25.86
CA MET A 302 19.59 26.11 24.79
C MET A 302 19.05 26.53 23.41
N GLU A 303 18.50 27.74 23.29
CA GLU A 303 17.90 28.31 22.07
C GLU A 303 16.69 27.53 21.53
N VAL A 304 16.03 26.72 22.36
CA VAL A 304 14.78 26.03 21.98
C VAL A 304 13.68 27.07 21.86
N ARG A 305 13.01 27.08 20.70
CA ARG A 305 11.88 27.98 20.41
C ARG A 305 10.59 27.24 20.05
N LEU A 306 10.64 25.90 19.95
CA LEU A 306 9.49 25.07 19.66
C LEU A 306 9.50 23.78 20.49
N ILE A 307 8.36 23.47 21.10
CA ILE A 307 8.07 22.18 21.74
C ILE A 307 6.94 21.50 20.97
N LEU A 308 7.22 20.29 20.48
CA LEU A 308 6.21 19.37 19.95
C LEU A 308 5.86 18.35 21.02
N SER A 309 4.58 18.19 21.34
CA SER A 309 4.14 17.23 22.36
C SER A 309 3.01 16.33 21.90
N THR A 310 3.13 15.04 22.20
CA THR A 310 2.06 14.04 21.93
C THR A 310 0.86 14.22 22.84
N ILE A 311 1.05 14.79 24.02
CA ILE A 311 0.01 14.96 25.04
C ILE A 311 -0.32 16.43 25.25
N LYS A 312 -1.45 16.71 25.91
CA LYS A 312 -1.82 18.07 26.30
C LYS A 312 -0.88 18.59 27.40
N GLN A 313 -0.35 19.79 27.22
CA GLN A 313 0.50 20.41 28.25
C GLN A 313 -0.34 21.29 29.21
N PRO A 314 -0.08 21.25 30.53
CA PRO A 314 -0.80 22.08 31.51
C PRO A 314 -0.64 23.59 31.27
N GLU A 315 -1.64 24.39 31.67
CA GLU A 315 -1.62 25.85 31.45
C GLU A 315 -0.39 26.56 32.04
N ILE A 316 0.15 26.06 33.15
CA ILE A 316 1.38 26.59 33.76
C ILE A 316 2.59 26.43 32.85
N VAL A 317 2.67 25.32 32.10
CA VAL A 317 3.71 25.07 31.09
C VAL A 317 3.55 26.06 29.95
N LEU A 318 2.32 26.23 29.45
CA LEU A 318 2.00 27.16 28.37
C LEU A 318 2.32 28.61 28.76
N PHE A 319 2.02 29.00 30.01
CA PHE A 319 2.32 30.31 30.56
C PHE A 319 3.84 30.59 30.55
N TYR A 320 4.64 29.68 31.11
CA TYR A 320 6.09 29.87 31.14
C TYR A 320 6.73 29.73 29.76
N ALA A 321 6.22 28.84 28.89
CA ALA A 321 6.67 28.76 27.50
C ALA A 321 6.48 30.11 26.79
N LYS A 322 5.30 30.73 26.94
CA LYS A 322 5.02 32.06 26.38
C LYS A 322 5.96 33.14 26.91
N GLN A 323 6.24 33.15 28.22
CA GLN A 323 7.17 34.12 28.82
C GLN A 323 8.60 33.99 28.30
N ASN A 324 9.04 32.76 27.99
CA ASN A 324 10.37 32.49 27.45
C ASN A 324 10.41 32.52 25.91
N GLY A 325 9.31 32.88 25.25
CA GLY A 325 9.21 32.97 23.79
C GLY A 325 9.28 31.62 23.08
N ILE A 326 8.80 30.55 23.73
CA ILE A 326 8.76 29.18 23.20
C ILE A 326 7.35 28.91 22.67
N SER A 327 7.26 28.48 21.42
CA SER A 327 6.02 27.99 20.81
C SER A 327 5.73 26.55 21.26
N VAL A 328 4.47 26.21 21.46
CA VAL A 328 4.04 24.86 21.89
C VAL A 328 2.94 24.38 20.97
N VAL A 329 3.14 23.19 20.41
CA VAL A 329 2.12 22.40 19.71
C VAL A 329 1.93 21.12 20.51
N ASP A 330 0.74 20.92 21.05
CA ASP A 330 0.43 19.80 21.93
C ASP A 330 -0.68 18.91 21.34
N CYS A 331 -0.90 17.73 21.95
CA CYS A 331 -1.83 16.71 21.47
C CYS A 331 -1.54 16.21 20.03
N LEU A 332 -0.28 16.18 19.61
CA LEU A 332 0.10 15.66 18.29
C LEU A 332 -0.13 14.14 18.21
N PRO A 333 -0.70 13.62 17.11
CA PRO A 333 -0.76 12.19 16.87
C PRO A 333 0.63 11.55 16.90
N THR A 334 0.71 10.31 17.36
CA THR A 334 1.99 9.58 17.44
C THR A 334 2.61 9.43 16.05
N GLU A 335 1.79 9.25 15.02
CA GLU A 335 2.20 9.09 13.62
C GLU A 335 2.91 10.35 13.08
N GLU A 336 2.44 11.55 13.44
CA GLU A 336 3.10 12.80 13.06
C GLU A 336 4.45 12.97 13.77
N ILE A 337 4.55 12.55 15.03
CA ILE A 337 5.81 12.56 15.78
C ILE A 337 6.79 11.54 15.20
N GLU A 338 6.33 10.33 14.87
CA GLU A 338 7.14 9.32 14.20
C GLU A 338 7.67 9.81 12.85
N LEU A 339 6.86 10.55 12.08
CA LEU A 339 7.31 11.20 10.85
C LEU A 339 8.41 12.24 11.14
N VAL A 340 8.24 13.12 12.13
CA VAL A 340 9.27 14.10 12.49
C VAL A 340 10.56 13.40 12.94
N CYS A 341 10.47 12.35 13.76
CA CYS A 341 11.60 11.53 14.17
C CYS A 341 12.29 10.85 12.98
N LEU A 342 11.52 10.31 12.03
CA LEU A 342 12.05 9.70 10.79
C LEU A 342 12.81 10.72 9.93
N ILE A 343 12.26 11.92 9.79
CA ILE A 343 12.86 13.00 8.99
C ILE A 343 14.15 13.49 9.65
N THR A 344 14.11 13.73 10.96
CA THR A 344 15.18 14.44 11.70
C THR A 344 16.22 13.51 12.31
N GLY A 345 15.90 12.24 12.53
CA GLY A 345 16.72 11.27 13.27
C GLY A 345 16.69 11.44 14.79
N VAL A 346 15.90 12.40 15.31
CA VAL A 346 15.83 12.73 16.74
C VAL A 346 14.88 11.80 17.47
N SER A 347 15.26 11.40 18.68
CA SER A 347 14.40 10.64 19.59
C SER A 347 13.58 11.55 20.52
N PRO A 348 12.33 11.18 20.87
CA PRO A 348 11.54 11.97 21.81
C PRO A 348 12.17 12.00 23.21
N LEU A 349 12.15 13.18 23.83
CA LEU A 349 12.63 13.36 25.19
C LEU A 349 11.57 12.90 26.19
N SER A 350 12.05 12.28 27.27
CA SER A 350 11.30 12.10 28.51
C SER A 350 11.69 13.22 29.47
N THR A 351 10.73 13.80 30.19
CA THR A 351 11.03 14.83 31.18
C THR A 351 11.86 14.22 32.32
N PRO A 352 12.95 14.88 32.75
CA PRO A 352 13.83 14.32 33.77
C PRO A 352 13.07 14.16 35.10
N ASN A 353 13.22 12.99 35.74
CA ASN A 353 12.73 12.73 37.09
C ASN A 353 13.77 13.25 38.10
N GLY A 354 13.72 14.54 38.43
CA GLY A 354 14.65 15.18 39.38
C GLY A 354 15.19 16.53 38.93
N ASP A 355 15.83 17.28 39.83
CA ASP A 355 16.31 18.67 39.58
C ASP A 355 17.62 18.74 38.76
N GLU A 356 18.20 17.58 38.41
CA GLU A 356 19.43 17.50 37.63
C GLU A 356 19.17 17.64 36.13
N PHE A 357 19.14 18.89 35.66
CA PHE A 357 19.35 19.22 34.25
C PHE A 357 20.87 19.11 33.96
N SER A 358 21.41 17.89 34.03
CA SER A 358 22.82 17.64 33.76
C SER A 358 23.14 17.97 32.28
N GLY A 359 24.34 18.49 32.01
CA GLY A 359 24.78 19.04 30.72
C GLY A 359 24.93 18.03 29.56
N GLN A 360 24.02 17.07 29.46
CA GLN A 360 23.88 16.22 28.29
C GLN A 360 23.29 17.00 27.12
N PRO A 361 23.75 16.74 25.89
CA PRO A 361 23.18 17.37 24.70
C PRO A 361 21.71 16.99 24.57
N LEU A 362 20.85 18.01 24.45
CA LEU A 362 19.43 17.81 24.25
C LEU A 362 19.20 17.32 22.81
N ASP A 363 18.62 16.12 22.67
CA ASP A 363 18.26 15.59 21.36
C ASP A 363 17.20 16.53 20.74
N SER A 364 17.62 17.28 19.72
CA SER A 364 16.90 18.43 19.18
C SER A 364 17.20 18.58 17.71
N PHE A 365 16.26 19.17 16.96
CA PHE A 365 16.40 19.37 15.52
C PHE A 365 16.19 20.84 15.15
N LEU A 366 16.70 21.21 13.98
CA LEU A 366 16.61 22.56 13.45
C LEU A 366 15.57 22.64 12.34
N ILE A 367 14.76 23.70 12.39
CA ILE A 367 13.79 24.06 11.36
C ILE A 367 14.02 25.51 10.92
N THR A 368 13.71 25.83 9.67
CA THR A 368 13.86 27.16 9.10
C THR A 368 12.59 28.01 9.26
N CYS A 369 11.43 27.37 9.43
CA CYS A 369 10.16 28.08 9.59
C CYS A 369 9.18 27.27 10.45
N CYS A 370 8.46 27.96 11.33
CA CYS A 370 7.36 27.43 12.12
C CYS A 370 6.24 28.48 12.19
N GLN A 371 5.14 28.26 11.48
CA GLN A 371 4.08 29.27 11.35
C GLN A 371 2.67 28.66 11.28
N PRO A 372 1.64 29.39 11.74
CA PRO A 372 0.27 28.96 11.56
C PRO A 372 -0.12 29.09 10.08
N ILE A 373 -0.81 28.08 9.56
CA ILE A 373 -1.35 28.08 8.19
C ILE A 373 -2.85 27.79 8.23
N LEU A 374 -3.62 28.53 7.44
CA LEU A 374 -5.06 28.30 7.28
C LEU A 374 -5.29 27.51 6.00
N LEU A 375 -5.85 26.30 6.11
CA LEU A 375 -6.23 25.47 4.97
C LEU A 375 -7.72 25.14 5.08
N GLY A 376 -8.51 25.73 4.17
CA GLY A 376 -9.97 25.76 4.30
C GLY A 376 -10.41 26.43 5.61
N PRO A 377 -11.34 25.84 6.38
CA PRO A 377 -11.80 26.41 7.64
C PRO A 377 -10.91 26.09 8.85
N ARG A 378 -9.83 25.31 8.68
CA ARG A 378 -9.01 24.79 9.79
C ARG A 378 -7.63 25.43 9.82
N LYS A 379 -7.15 25.70 11.04
CA LYS A 379 -5.79 26.19 11.31
C LYS A 379 -4.87 25.01 11.63
N TYR A 380 -3.69 25.05 11.04
CA TYR A 380 -2.65 24.03 11.16
C TYR A 380 -1.31 24.70 11.47
N VAL A 381 -0.29 23.90 11.72
CA VAL A 381 1.10 24.36 11.86
C VAL A 381 1.94 23.85 10.71
N GLN A 382 2.64 24.75 10.02
CA GLN A 382 3.61 24.41 9.00
C GLN A 382 5.02 24.41 9.60
N LEU A 383 5.76 23.32 9.39
CA LEU A 383 7.16 23.18 9.77
C LEU A 383 8.03 22.99 8.52
N THR A 384 8.96 23.89 8.27
CA THR A 384 9.94 23.78 7.17
C THR A 384 11.31 23.45 7.73
N PHE A 385 11.97 22.43 7.18
CA PHE A 385 13.24 21.94 7.70
C PHE A 385 14.45 22.55 6.99
N SER A 386 15.63 22.52 7.62
CA SER A 386 16.89 22.91 6.99
C SER A 386 17.33 21.87 5.94
N ALA A 387 18.08 22.30 4.91
CA ALA A 387 18.35 21.52 3.70
C ALA A 387 19.31 20.32 3.87
N SER A 388 19.85 20.08 5.06
CA SER A 388 20.81 18.99 5.36
C SER A 388 20.15 17.62 5.56
N LEU A 389 18.87 17.48 5.23
CA LEU A 389 18.12 16.25 5.48
C LEU A 389 18.32 15.20 4.40
N THR A 390 18.16 13.97 4.84
CA THR A 390 18.27 12.81 3.97
C THR A 390 16.99 12.64 3.10
N PHE A 391 15.85 13.18 3.52
CA PHE A 391 14.60 13.28 2.77
C PHE A 391 14.15 14.74 2.81
N LEU A 392 13.64 15.28 1.69
CA LEU A 392 13.12 16.65 1.64
C LEU A 392 11.61 16.62 1.86
N PRO A 393 11.14 16.81 3.11
CA PRO A 393 9.72 16.72 3.41
C PRO A 393 8.97 17.85 2.72
N HIS A 394 7.95 17.44 1.96
CA HIS A 394 6.96 18.32 1.39
C HIS A 394 5.59 17.74 1.72
N SER A 395 4.62 18.62 1.95
CA SER A 395 3.24 18.25 2.16
C SER A 395 2.39 18.62 0.96
N VAL A 396 1.47 17.75 0.57
CA VAL A 396 0.53 18.02 -0.53
C VAL A 396 -0.84 18.39 0.04
N VAL A 397 -1.31 19.60 -0.29
CA VAL A 397 -2.67 20.03 0.02
C VAL A 397 -3.57 19.58 -1.13
N ILE A 398 -4.58 18.77 -0.82
CA ILE A 398 -5.49 18.17 -1.80
C ILE A 398 -6.87 18.78 -1.61
N CYS A 399 -7.29 19.57 -2.58
CA CYS A 399 -8.56 20.29 -2.58
C CYS A 399 -9.61 19.52 -3.39
N GLY A 400 -10.87 19.58 -2.95
CA GLY A 400 -11.98 19.05 -3.72
C GLY A 400 -13.33 19.69 -3.32
N PRO A 401 -14.28 19.77 -4.25
CA PRO A 401 -15.50 20.57 -4.06
C PRO A 401 -16.42 19.99 -3.00
N VAL A 402 -16.37 18.68 -2.77
CA VAL A 402 -17.12 17.96 -1.74
C VAL A 402 -16.25 16.87 -1.15
N LYS A 403 -16.50 16.55 0.13
CA LYS A 403 -15.73 15.56 0.90
C LYS A 403 -15.50 14.24 0.15
N GLY A 404 -16.55 13.66 -0.44
CA GLY A 404 -16.43 12.38 -1.16
C GLY A 404 -15.51 12.42 -2.39
N LEU A 405 -15.48 13.55 -3.11
CA LEU A 405 -14.56 13.74 -4.24
C LEU A 405 -13.12 14.01 -3.76
N THR A 406 -12.96 14.78 -2.68
CA THR A 406 -11.65 14.99 -2.05
C THR A 406 -11.04 13.66 -1.60
N GLU A 407 -11.79 12.84 -0.87
CA GLU A 407 -11.35 11.50 -0.44
C GLU A 407 -11.02 10.58 -1.64
N GLN A 408 -11.70 10.74 -2.78
CA GLN A 408 -11.39 9.97 -3.99
C GLN A 408 -10.07 10.42 -4.62
N LEU A 409 -9.81 11.72 -4.65
CA LEU A 409 -8.53 12.27 -5.13
C LEU A 409 -7.37 11.81 -4.24
N VAL A 410 -7.51 11.88 -2.92
CA VAL A 410 -6.52 11.41 -1.95
C VAL A 410 -6.22 9.93 -2.15
N SER A 411 -7.25 9.09 -2.22
CA SER A 411 -7.11 7.65 -2.49
C SER A 411 -6.41 7.37 -3.83
N ALA A 412 -6.75 8.13 -4.87
CA ALA A 412 -6.11 8.00 -6.18
C ALA A 412 -4.63 8.37 -6.13
N ILE A 413 -4.27 9.49 -5.48
CA ILE A 413 -2.90 9.95 -5.33
C ILE A 413 -2.07 8.96 -4.51
N HIS A 414 -2.59 8.45 -3.39
CA HIS A 414 -1.91 7.42 -2.60
C HIS A 414 -1.65 6.16 -3.43
N GLY A 415 -2.65 5.71 -4.17
CA GLY A 415 -2.49 4.58 -5.09
C GLY A 415 -1.45 4.84 -6.19
N ALA A 416 -1.26 6.10 -6.62
CA ALA A 416 -0.22 6.43 -7.59
C ALA A 416 1.18 6.16 -7.01
N PHE A 417 1.42 6.51 -5.74
CA PHE A 417 2.71 6.20 -5.09
C PHE A 417 2.92 4.70 -4.89
N LYS A 418 1.86 3.92 -4.65
CA LYS A 418 1.95 2.45 -4.63
C LYS A 418 2.33 1.88 -5.99
N MET A 419 1.71 2.39 -7.05
CA MET A 419 2.04 2.01 -8.43
C MET A 419 3.48 2.38 -8.78
N LEU A 420 3.92 3.59 -8.41
CA LEU A 420 5.32 4.02 -8.59
C LEU A 420 6.27 3.13 -7.78
N GLN A 421 5.90 2.72 -6.55
CA GLN A 421 6.73 1.81 -5.77
C GLN A 421 6.91 0.48 -6.50
N GLN A 422 5.84 -0.10 -7.03
CA GLN A 422 5.91 -1.34 -7.82
C GLN A 422 6.69 -1.17 -9.13
N LEU A 423 6.65 0.02 -9.75
CA LEU A 423 7.40 0.31 -10.96
C LEU A 423 8.92 0.19 -10.75
N PHE A 424 9.42 0.49 -9.56
CA PHE A 424 10.84 0.36 -9.22
C PHE A 424 11.23 -1.04 -8.69
N GLN A 425 10.28 -1.97 -8.60
CA GLN A 425 10.53 -3.37 -8.29
C GLN A 425 10.71 -4.20 -9.57
N PRO A 426 11.48 -5.29 -9.53
CA PRO A 426 11.64 -6.17 -10.69
C PRO A 426 10.29 -6.79 -11.09
N VAL A 427 10.04 -6.90 -12.41
CA VAL A 427 8.75 -7.37 -12.93
C VAL A 427 8.36 -8.75 -12.37
N VAL A 428 9.31 -9.68 -12.28
CA VAL A 428 9.12 -10.97 -11.61
C VAL A 428 9.88 -10.95 -10.29
N THR A 429 9.14 -10.91 -9.18
CA THR A 429 9.66 -11.09 -7.83
C THR A 429 9.47 -12.55 -7.40
N ASN A 430 10.50 -13.18 -6.82
CA ASN A 430 10.32 -14.46 -6.13
C ASN A 430 9.39 -14.21 -4.93
N TRP A 431 8.14 -14.68 -5.01
CA TRP A 431 7.14 -14.51 -3.96
C TRP A 431 7.53 -15.29 -2.70
N ILE A 432 8.11 -14.62 -1.70
CA ILE A 432 8.16 -15.15 -0.33
C ILE A 432 6.88 -14.70 0.37
N HIS A 433 6.00 -15.65 0.66
CA HIS A 433 4.83 -15.44 1.50
C HIS A 433 5.25 -14.88 2.86
N THR A 434 4.97 -13.61 3.12
CA THR A 434 4.83 -13.09 4.50
C THR A 434 3.34 -13.06 4.83
N GLU A 435 2.80 -14.21 5.23
CA GLU A 435 1.57 -14.22 6.00
C GLU A 435 1.86 -13.52 7.33
N LYS A 436 1.50 -12.24 7.45
CA LYS A 436 1.29 -11.62 8.76
C LYS A 436 0.09 -12.33 9.39
N ASN A 437 0.37 -13.38 10.16
CA ASN A 437 -0.59 -13.89 11.13
C ASN A 437 -0.85 -12.79 12.15
N GLU A 438 -1.96 -12.08 12.01
CA GLU A 438 -2.59 -11.35 13.11
C GLU A 438 -3.12 -12.39 14.13
N GLY A 439 -2.19 -12.95 14.90
CA GLY A 439 -2.48 -13.69 16.11
C GLY A 439 -2.33 -12.73 17.29
N TYR A 440 -3.44 -12.44 17.98
CA TYR A 440 -3.43 -11.88 19.32
C TYR A 440 -2.51 -12.71 20.22
N CYS A 441 -1.33 -12.20 20.56
CA CYS A 441 -0.49 -12.74 21.61
C CYS A 441 -0.13 -11.61 22.59
N LYS A 442 -0.77 -11.67 23.76
CA LYS A 442 -0.43 -10.87 24.94
C LYS A 442 1.05 -11.08 25.27
N ALA A 443 1.77 -9.97 25.42
CA ALA A 443 3.13 -9.96 25.93
C ALA A 443 3.18 -10.56 27.35
N ARG A 444 4.04 -11.55 27.55
CA ARG A 444 4.66 -11.82 28.85
C ARG A 444 6.17 -11.70 28.63
N GLU A 445 6.73 -10.74 29.34
CA GLU A 445 8.15 -10.47 29.48
C GLU A 445 8.89 -11.71 29.98
N SER A 446 10.06 -11.99 29.39
CA SER A 446 11.32 -12.35 30.06
C SER A 446 12.23 -13.13 29.12
N VAL A 447 13.24 -12.50 28.50
CA VAL A 447 14.49 -13.20 28.13
C VAL A 447 15.66 -12.23 28.22
N GLN A 448 16.67 -12.64 29.00
CA GLN A 448 17.94 -11.98 29.25
C GLN A 448 18.82 -11.89 28.00
N GLU A 449 19.49 -10.74 27.83
CA GLU A 449 20.54 -10.53 26.84
C GLU A 449 21.77 -11.40 27.15
N GLN A 450 22.24 -12.15 26.16
CA GLN A 450 23.60 -12.68 26.14
C GLN A 450 24.28 -12.31 24.81
N SER A 451 25.32 -11.49 24.93
CA SER A 451 26.22 -11.06 23.87
C SER A 451 27.12 -12.22 23.40
N ILE A 452 27.20 -12.47 22.09
CA ILE A 452 28.22 -13.35 21.50
C ILE A 452 29.20 -12.48 20.71
N THR A 453 30.47 -12.49 21.12
CA THR A 453 31.58 -11.77 20.47
C THR A 453 32.10 -12.55 19.25
N CYS A 454 32.31 -11.84 18.13
CA CYS A 454 32.92 -12.37 16.91
C CYS A 454 34.45 -12.43 17.05
N SER A 455 35.04 -13.62 16.92
CA SER A 455 36.46 -13.90 17.20
C SER A 455 37.45 -13.52 16.10
N LYS A 456 37.10 -12.62 15.15
CA LYS A 456 37.99 -12.28 14.01
C LYS A 456 38.22 -10.79 13.74
N CYS A 457 37.72 -9.87 14.57
CA CYS A 457 37.90 -8.44 14.35
C CYS A 457 38.62 -7.82 15.56
N GLN A 458 39.96 -7.78 15.52
CA GLN A 458 40.73 -6.86 16.35
C GLN A 458 41.06 -5.62 15.50
N LYS A 459 40.49 -4.48 15.94
CA LYS A 459 40.76 -3.07 15.59
C LYS A 459 39.63 -2.34 14.85
N ASP A 460 39.38 -1.15 15.38
CA ASP A 460 38.31 -0.18 15.17
C ASP A 460 38.04 0.19 13.71
N SER A 461 36.87 -0.22 13.21
CA SER A 461 36.07 0.49 12.20
C SER A 461 34.67 -0.14 12.16
N VAL A 462 33.63 0.70 12.15
CA VAL A 462 32.23 0.32 12.22
C VAL A 462 31.83 -0.48 10.96
N CYS A 463 31.43 -1.75 11.11
CA CYS A 463 30.88 -2.56 10.01
C CYS A 463 29.35 -2.55 10.04
N GLU A 464 28.73 -2.04 8.97
CA GLU A 464 27.30 -2.12 8.64
C GLU A 464 26.90 -3.55 8.20
N CYS A 465 27.03 -4.52 9.09
CA CYS A 465 26.70 -5.91 8.77
C CYS A 465 25.62 -6.52 9.68
N ASN A 466 24.75 -5.69 10.27
CA ASN A 466 23.64 -6.13 11.15
C ASN A 466 22.23 -6.04 10.55
N LEU A 467 22.07 -5.97 9.23
CA LEU A 467 20.81 -6.31 8.57
C LEU A 467 20.97 -7.65 7.85
N HIS A 468 20.03 -8.57 8.10
CA HIS A 468 19.98 -9.98 7.68
C HIS A 468 20.57 -11.00 8.65
N ARG A 469 19.85 -11.30 9.73
CA ARG A 469 19.83 -12.66 10.29
C ARG A 469 18.73 -13.48 9.59
N ILE A 470 19.13 -14.28 8.61
CA ILE A 470 18.42 -15.50 8.21
C ILE A 470 19.20 -16.68 8.77
N SER A 471 18.56 -17.43 9.65
CA SER A 471 19.03 -18.72 10.15
C SER A 471 18.60 -19.82 9.18
N PHE A 472 19.55 -20.50 8.54
CA PHE A 472 19.37 -21.88 8.11
C PHE A 472 20.60 -22.71 8.44
N ASN A 473 20.38 -23.74 9.25
CA ASN A 473 21.30 -24.82 9.55
C ASN A 473 21.54 -25.64 8.27
N GLN A 474 22.77 -25.63 7.76
CA GLN A 474 23.40 -26.79 7.11
C GLN A 474 24.91 -26.54 6.93
N LYS A 475 25.69 -27.62 7.03
CA LYS A 475 27.15 -27.68 7.20
C LYS A 475 27.94 -26.73 6.29
N LEU A 476 28.79 -25.91 6.91
CA LEU A 476 29.85 -25.12 6.27
C LEU A 476 31.02 -26.04 5.87
N GLU A 477 31.20 -26.25 4.57
CA GLU A 477 32.53 -26.48 3.99
C GLU A 477 32.98 -25.22 3.26
N SER A 478 34.27 -24.93 3.38
CA SER A 478 34.90 -23.63 3.13
C SER A 478 35.00 -23.27 1.65
N ILE A 479 34.40 -22.14 1.24
CA ILE A 479 34.63 -21.56 -0.09
C ILE A 479 35.50 -20.32 0.05
N LYS A 480 36.71 -20.40 -0.51
CA LYS A 480 37.70 -19.31 -0.62
C LYS A 480 37.32 -18.39 -1.79
N CYS A 481 37.41 -17.08 -1.55
CA CYS A 481 37.35 -16.06 -2.59
C CYS A 481 38.65 -16.07 -3.41
N GLY A 482 38.55 -16.08 -4.74
CA GLY A 482 39.69 -15.99 -5.64
C GLY A 482 39.26 -15.91 -7.10
N VAL A 483 39.44 -14.72 -7.69
CA VAL A 483 39.33 -14.47 -9.14
C VAL A 483 40.41 -15.27 -9.87
N HIS A 484 40.03 -16.20 -10.74
CA HIS A 484 40.86 -16.66 -11.85
C HIS A 484 39.99 -17.22 -12.98
N SER A 485 40.12 -16.63 -14.16
CA SER A 485 39.52 -17.06 -15.42
C SER A 485 40.04 -18.43 -15.88
N ARG A 486 39.15 -19.41 -16.08
CA ARG A 486 39.35 -20.54 -17.02
C ARG A 486 38.01 -20.96 -17.63
N ILE A 487 37.91 -20.82 -18.95
CA ILE A 487 36.94 -21.53 -19.79
C ILE A 487 37.35 -23.00 -19.82
N ILE A 488 36.41 -23.93 -19.62
CA ILE A 488 36.26 -25.22 -20.31
C ILE A 488 34.91 -25.86 -19.90
N ASN A 489 34.08 -26.08 -20.92
CA ASN A 489 33.00 -27.05 -21.11
C ASN A 489 31.88 -27.22 -20.07
N GLY A 490 30.73 -26.65 -20.43
CA GLY A 490 29.54 -27.47 -20.67
C GLY A 490 28.61 -27.71 -19.48
N ASP A 491 28.09 -26.64 -18.89
CA ASP A 491 26.79 -26.60 -18.22
C ASP A 491 26.31 -25.15 -18.20
N ILE A 492 25.09 -24.91 -18.71
CA ILE A 492 24.48 -23.57 -18.71
C ILE A 492 24.03 -23.27 -17.28
N VAL A 493 24.95 -22.70 -16.49
CA VAL A 493 24.59 -21.95 -15.29
C VAL A 493 23.82 -20.73 -15.76
N LEU A 494 22.54 -20.62 -15.38
CA LEU A 494 21.82 -19.35 -15.41
C LEU A 494 22.57 -18.40 -14.48
N GLN A 495 23.53 -17.66 -15.03
CA GLN A 495 24.08 -16.50 -14.35
C GLN A 495 22.91 -15.58 -14.07
N ALA A 496 22.67 -15.34 -12.79
CA ALA A 496 21.87 -14.21 -12.34
C ALA A 496 22.53 -12.95 -12.91
N ASN A 497 22.00 -12.48 -14.04
CA ASN A 497 22.26 -11.14 -14.50
C ASN A 497 21.87 -10.16 -13.39
N SER A 498 22.58 -9.05 -13.33
CA SER A 498 22.50 -8.05 -12.27
C SER A 498 21.06 -7.68 -11.85
N PRO A 499 20.82 -7.28 -10.58
CA PRO A 499 19.47 -6.98 -10.06
C PRO A 499 18.73 -5.81 -10.75
N LEU A 500 19.39 -5.10 -11.67
CA LEU A 500 18.87 -3.89 -12.32
C LEU A 500 18.19 -4.13 -13.69
N GLU A 501 18.27 -5.32 -14.29
CA GLU A 501 17.90 -5.47 -15.71
C GLU A 501 16.40 -5.33 -16.04
N ASN A 502 15.51 -5.31 -15.03
CA ASN A 502 14.04 -5.22 -15.25
C ASN A 502 13.30 -4.30 -14.26
N THR A 503 13.96 -3.29 -13.68
CA THR A 503 13.27 -2.26 -12.88
C THR A 503 12.88 -1.07 -13.76
N GLY A 504 11.79 -0.40 -13.43
CA GLY A 504 11.28 0.73 -14.23
C GLY A 504 10.70 0.32 -15.58
N SER A 505 10.29 -0.95 -15.75
CA SER A 505 9.71 -1.45 -17.00
C SER A 505 8.29 -0.95 -17.21
N VAL A 506 8.07 -0.25 -18.32
CA VAL A 506 6.77 0.25 -18.75
C VAL A 506 6.43 -0.26 -20.14
N LEU A 507 5.15 -0.22 -20.47
CA LEU A 507 4.67 -0.54 -21.80
C LEU A 507 3.47 0.35 -22.17
N PRO A 508 3.15 0.46 -23.46
CA PRO A 508 1.96 1.18 -23.89
C PRO A 508 0.68 0.66 -23.23
N GLY A 509 -0.22 1.55 -22.86
CA GLY A 509 -1.49 1.20 -22.25
C GLY A 509 -2.49 0.55 -23.23
N GLY A 510 -3.78 0.62 -22.90
CA GLY A 510 -4.85 0.22 -23.83
C GLY A 510 -4.97 -1.28 -24.10
N GLY A 511 -4.47 -2.11 -23.19
CA GLY A 511 -4.56 -3.58 -23.27
C GLY A 511 -3.38 -4.24 -23.98
N THR A 512 -2.28 -3.52 -24.23
CA THR A 512 -1.10 -4.04 -24.94
C THR A 512 -0.48 -5.23 -24.21
N PHE A 513 -0.31 -5.14 -22.88
CA PHE A 513 0.21 -6.25 -22.07
C PHE A 513 -0.62 -7.52 -22.27
N GLU A 514 -1.94 -7.38 -22.17
CA GLU A 514 -2.89 -8.49 -22.25
C GLU A 514 -2.90 -9.12 -23.64
N MET A 515 -2.76 -8.31 -24.70
CA MET A 515 -2.65 -8.81 -26.07
C MET A 515 -1.31 -9.49 -26.36
N LEU A 516 -0.19 -8.95 -25.87
CA LEU A 516 1.14 -9.59 -25.97
C LEU A 516 1.13 -10.94 -25.26
N LEU A 517 0.70 -10.96 -24.00
CA LEU A 517 0.68 -12.17 -23.19
C LEU A 517 -0.29 -13.21 -23.78
N HIS A 518 -1.45 -12.79 -24.30
CA HIS A 518 -2.33 -13.68 -25.07
C HIS A 518 -1.60 -14.33 -26.24
N TYR A 519 -0.94 -13.54 -27.11
CA TYR A 519 -0.25 -14.04 -28.29
C TYR A 519 0.79 -15.12 -27.94
N TYR A 520 1.65 -14.82 -26.96
CA TYR A 520 2.71 -15.73 -26.55
C TYR A 520 2.19 -16.98 -25.84
N LEU A 521 1.15 -16.87 -25.01
CA LEU A 521 0.49 -18.01 -24.39
C LEU A 521 -0.16 -18.94 -25.42
N GLN A 522 -0.79 -18.39 -26.48
CA GLN A 522 -1.37 -19.21 -27.55
C GLN A 522 -0.30 -19.88 -28.41
N SER A 523 0.83 -19.20 -28.64
CA SER A 523 1.97 -19.80 -29.34
C SER A 523 2.55 -20.96 -28.53
N PHE A 524 2.76 -20.77 -27.23
CA PHE A 524 3.22 -21.81 -26.31
C PHE A 524 2.24 -22.99 -26.25
N ALA A 525 0.94 -22.73 -26.10
CA ALA A 525 -0.10 -23.77 -26.03
C ALA A 525 -0.10 -24.70 -27.26
N LYS A 526 0.20 -24.17 -28.46
CA LYS A 526 0.29 -24.97 -29.70
C LYS A 526 1.52 -25.88 -29.73
N GLN A 527 2.58 -25.52 -29.02
CA GLN A 527 3.86 -26.24 -28.99
C GLN A 527 4.00 -27.12 -27.74
N CYS A 528 3.15 -26.92 -26.73
CA CYS A 528 3.19 -27.62 -25.46
C CYS A 528 2.73 -29.07 -25.63
N GLN A 529 3.53 -30.01 -25.12
CA GLN A 529 3.21 -31.45 -25.14
C GLN A 529 2.20 -31.83 -24.04
N ASP A 530 2.20 -31.09 -22.92
CA ASP A 530 1.27 -31.31 -21.82
C ASP A 530 -0.08 -30.66 -22.15
N ALA A 531 -1.09 -31.49 -22.39
CA ALA A 531 -2.43 -31.05 -22.75
C ALA A 531 -3.12 -30.24 -21.62
N GLU A 532 -2.83 -30.53 -20.35
CA GLU A 532 -3.41 -29.81 -19.20
C GLU A 532 -2.81 -28.40 -19.11
N LEU A 533 -1.49 -28.28 -19.25
CA LEU A 533 -0.81 -26.97 -19.26
C LEU A 533 -1.15 -26.17 -20.52
N ALA A 534 -1.25 -26.81 -21.69
CA ALA A 534 -1.70 -26.16 -22.92
C ALA A 534 -3.11 -25.58 -22.77
N LEU A 535 -4.01 -26.32 -22.12
CA LEU A 535 -5.36 -25.87 -21.83
C LEU A 535 -5.37 -24.67 -20.88
N VAL A 536 -4.60 -24.70 -19.79
CA VAL A 536 -4.47 -23.55 -18.87
C VAL A 536 -3.94 -22.32 -19.61
N CYS A 537 -2.90 -22.48 -20.45
CA CYS A 537 -2.39 -21.40 -21.30
C CYS A 537 -3.48 -20.80 -22.19
N SER A 538 -4.28 -21.65 -22.86
CA SER A 538 -5.36 -21.18 -23.71
C SER A 538 -6.49 -20.50 -22.92
N VAL A 539 -6.85 -21.02 -21.74
CA VAL A 539 -7.89 -20.44 -20.87
C VAL A 539 -7.46 -19.06 -20.36
N VAL A 540 -6.27 -18.96 -19.76
CA VAL A 540 -5.72 -17.70 -19.24
C VAL A 540 -5.51 -16.71 -20.39
N GLY A 541 -4.89 -17.18 -21.49
CA GLY A 541 -4.69 -16.39 -22.70
C GLY A 541 -5.98 -15.77 -23.22
N ASN A 542 -7.06 -16.56 -23.35
CA ASN A 542 -8.34 -16.05 -23.84
C ASN A 542 -9.03 -15.10 -22.85
N ALA A 543 -8.86 -15.31 -21.54
CA ALA A 543 -9.41 -14.46 -20.50
C ALA A 543 -8.77 -13.07 -20.48
N LEU A 544 -7.45 -12.97 -20.76
CA LEU A 544 -6.73 -11.69 -20.83
C LEU A 544 -7.39 -10.69 -21.79
N LEU A 545 -7.91 -11.16 -22.93
CA LEU A 545 -8.57 -10.32 -23.92
C LEU A 545 -9.86 -9.66 -23.41
N ASN A 546 -10.42 -10.08 -22.27
CA ASN A 546 -11.59 -9.41 -21.68
C ASN A 546 -11.28 -7.99 -21.19
N ILE A 547 -10.03 -7.71 -20.80
CA ILE A 547 -9.60 -6.37 -20.40
C ILE A 547 -9.68 -5.40 -21.60
N PRO A 548 -8.95 -5.59 -22.72
CA PRO A 548 -9.06 -4.72 -23.87
C PRO A 548 -10.48 -4.70 -24.47
N ARG A 549 -11.21 -5.82 -24.46
CA ARG A 549 -12.62 -5.83 -24.90
C ARG A 549 -13.47 -4.84 -24.10
N ASN A 550 -13.29 -4.75 -22.78
CA ASN A 550 -14.02 -3.79 -21.95
C ASN A 550 -13.56 -2.34 -22.18
N ILE A 551 -12.26 -2.10 -22.43
CA ILE A 551 -11.72 -0.77 -22.77
C ILE A 551 -12.37 -0.24 -24.06
N TYR A 552 -12.40 -1.05 -25.12
CA TYR A 552 -12.94 -0.65 -26.43
C TYR A 552 -14.45 -0.92 -26.59
N LYS A 553 -15.17 -1.23 -25.50
CA LYS A 553 -16.64 -1.42 -25.51
C LYS A 553 -17.40 -0.09 -25.51
N ALA A 554 -16.75 1.00 -25.09
CA ALA A 554 -17.38 2.31 -24.93
C ALA A 554 -17.81 2.92 -26.27
N LYS A 555 -19.02 3.51 -26.31
CA LYS A 555 -19.77 3.91 -27.51
C LYS A 555 -19.14 5.01 -28.39
N ASN A 556 -18.04 5.64 -27.97
CA ASN A 556 -17.57 6.91 -28.54
C ASN A 556 -16.22 6.86 -29.27
N ARG A 557 -15.66 5.67 -29.57
CA ARG A 557 -14.45 5.58 -30.39
C ARG A 557 -14.76 4.93 -31.74
N ASN A 558 -14.25 5.50 -32.83
CA ASN A 558 -14.25 4.92 -34.18
C ASN A 558 -13.41 3.63 -34.30
N VAL A 559 -13.09 3.00 -33.18
CA VAL A 559 -12.07 1.96 -33.03
C VAL A 559 -12.65 0.85 -32.17
N CYS A 560 -13.07 -0.23 -32.81
CA CYS A 560 -13.55 -1.43 -32.13
C CYS A 560 -12.40 -2.39 -31.81
N PHE A 561 -12.55 -3.17 -30.73
CA PHE A 561 -11.54 -4.16 -30.32
C PHE A 561 -11.10 -5.11 -31.45
N PRO A 562 -12.01 -5.72 -32.25
CA PRO A 562 -11.60 -6.65 -33.30
C PRO A 562 -10.60 -6.05 -34.30
N LEU A 563 -10.84 -4.80 -34.74
CA LEU A 563 -9.95 -4.13 -35.70
C LEU A 563 -8.58 -3.85 -35.08
N LYS A 564 -8.54 -3.36 -33.83
CA LYS A 564 -7.28 -3.13 -33.10
C LYS A 564 -6.51 -4.43 -32.90
N HIS A 565 -7.19 -5.49 -32.48
CA HIS A 565 -6.56 -6.79 -32.23
C HIS A 565 -5.97 -7.40 -33.51
N VAL A 566 -6.69 -7.36 -34.64
CA VAL A 566 -6.15 -7.89 -35.92
C VAL A 566 -4.92 -7.10 -36.37
N ARG A 567 -4.95 -5.77 -36.31
CA ARG A 567 -3.78 -4.94 -36.65
C ARG A 567 -2.59 -5.22 -35.73
N PHE A 568 -2.85 -5.36 -34.44
CA PHE A 568 -1.84 -5.69 -33.44
C PHE A 568 -1.15 -7.03 -33.73
N ILE A 569 -1.93 -8.09 -33.99
CA ILE A 569 -1.39 -9.41 -34.33
C ILE A 569 -0.65 -9.40 -35.67
N SER A 570 -1.15 -8.65 -36.66
CA SER A 570 -0.46 -8.48 -37.95
C SER A 570 0.90 -7.80 -37.76
N ALA A 571 0.96 -6.74 -36.96
CA ALA A 571 2.20 -6.04 -36.68
C ALA A 571 3.22 -6.95 -35.97
N LEU A 572 2.77 -7.72 -34.98
CA LEU A 572 3.63 -8.70 -34.29
C LEU A 572 4.17 -9.78 -35.23
N ASN A 573 3.34 -10.33 -36.12
CA ASN A 573 3.79 -11.35 -37.08
C ASN A 573 4.80 -10.80 -38.09
N ASN A 574 4.68 -9.52 -38.43
CA ASN A 574 5.55 -8.84 -39.40
C ASN A 574 6.76 -8.14 -38.75
N ASN A 575 6.93 -8.20 -37.43
CA ASN A 575 7.89 -7.41 -36.65
C ASN A 575 7.80 -5.89 -36.94
N GLU A 576 6.59 -5.38 -37.16
CA GLU A 576 6.31 -3.96 -37.37
C GLU A 576 6.11 -3.22 -36.03
N LEU A 577 6.34 -1.91 -36.04
CA LEU A 577 6.09 -1.04 -34.89
C LEU A 577 4.59 -1.01 -34.57
N ILE A 578 4.24 -1.33 -33.33
CA ILE A 578 2.87 -1.27 -32.83
C ILE A 578 2.50 0.21 -32.67
N GLU A 579 1.45 0.68 -33.34
CA GLU A 579 0.95 2.05 -33.17
C GLU A 579 0.46 2.29 -31.73
N THR A 580 1.29 2.94 -30.92
CA THR A 580 1.09 3.12 -29.46
C THR A 580 1.03 4.57 -29.03
N SER A 581 1.22 5.52 -29.95
CA SER A 581 1.43 6.95 -29.70
C SER A 581 0.30 7.69 -28.96
N GLN A 582 -0.85 7.06 -28.72
CA GLN A 582 -2.01 7.64 -28.02
C GLN A 582 -2.43 6.87 -26.75
N LEU A 583 -1.72 5.80 -26.38
CA LEU A 583 -2.20 4.85 -25.36
C LEU A 583 -1.65 5.11 -23.95
N GLY A 584 -0.75 6.09 -23.79
CA GLY A 584 -0.04 6.33 -22.54
C GLY A 584 0.82 5.13 -22.13
N LEU A 585 1.38 5.16 -20.92
CA LEU A 585 2.26 4.11 -20.39
C LEU A 585 1.69 3.48 -19.11
N GLU A 586 1.89 2.18 -18.95
CA GLU A 586 1.50 1.40 -17.78
C GLU A 586 2.72 0.63 -17.23
N SER A 587 2.76 0.41 -15.91
CA SER A 587 3.80 -0.39 -15.25
C SER A 587 3.67 -1.88 -15.61
N ALA A 588 4.73 -2.47 -16.16
CA ALA A 588 4.77 -3.90 -16.47
C ALA A 588 4.68 -4.76 -15.20
N THR A 589 5.32 -4.32 -14.11
CA THR A 589 5.27 -5.00 -12.80
C THR A 589 3.85 -5.06 -12.28
N CYS A 590 3.09 -3.96 -12.31
CA CYS A 590 1.68 -3.96 -11.88
C CYS A 590 0.82 -4.93 -12.71
N LYS A 591 1.08 -5.04 -14.02
CA LYS A 591 0.35 -5.95 -14.92
C LYS A 591 0.67 -7.42 -14.65
N TYR A 592 1.93 -7.76 -14.42
CA TYR A 592 2.30 -9.11 -13.98
C TYR A 592 1.64 -9.47 -12.65
N GLN A 593 1.75 -8.56 -11.66
CA GLN A 593 1.16 -8.74 -10.33
C GLN A 593 -0.36 -8.94 -10.39
N LEU A 594 -1.05 -8.29 -11.34
CA LEU A 594 -2.48 -8.50 -11.58
C LEU A 594 -2.78 -9.95 -11.98
N VAL A 595 -2.06 -10.49 -12.97
CA VAL A 595 -2.26 -11.87 -13.42
C VAL A 595 -1.93 -12.85 -12.30
N ALA A 596 -0.78 -12.69 -11.64
CA ALA A 596 -0.36 -13.53 -10.52
C ALA A 596 -1.38 -13.52 -9.36
N SER A 597 -1.88 -12.35 -8.98
CA SER A 597 -2.87 -12.21 -7.90
C SER A 597 -4.20 -12.89 -8.25
N VAL A 598 -4.61 -12.83 -9.51
CA VAL A 598 -5.83 -13.51 -9.99
C VAL A 598 -5.65 -15.02 -9.96
N LEU A 599 -4.52 -15.55 -10.45
CA LEU A 599 -4.23 -16.99 -10.44
C LEU A 599 -4.21 -17.53 -9.01
N HIS A 600 -3.58 -16.81 -8.07
CA HIS A 600 -3.57 -17.16 -6.65
C HIS A 600 -4.97 -17.19 -6.04
N CYS A 601 -5.80 -16.19 -6.36
CA CYS A 601 -7.19 -16.15 -5.91
C CYS A 601 -8.00 -17.35 -6.43
N ILE A 602 -7.85 -17.71 -7.71
CA ILE A 602 -8.52 -18.87 -8.29
C ILE A 602 -8.03 -20.16 -7.63
N SER A 603 -6.72 -20.32 -7.44
CA SER A 603 -6.14 -21.46 -6.74
C SER A 603 -6.73 -21.64 -5.33
N LYS A 604 -6.90 -20.53 -4.59
CA LYS A 604 -7.58 -20.54 -3.29
C LYS A 604 -9.08 -20.87 -3.38
N LEU A 605 -9.80 -20.31 -4.35
CA LEU A 605 -11.24 -20.54 -4.48
C LEU A 605 -11.57 -21.98 -4.90
N VAL A 606 -10.74 -22.55 -5.77
CA VAL A 606 -10.91 -23.90 -6.30
C VAL A 606 -10.60 -24.96 -5.24
N THR A 607 -9.76 -24.69 -4.24
CA THR A 607 -9.48 -25.65 -3.14
C THR A 607 -10.58 -25.73 -2.08
N ILE A 608 -11.62 -24.89 -2.15
CA ILE A 608 -12.75 -24.92 -1.21
C ILE A 608 -13.76 -25.98 -1.67
N ASP A 609 -13.88 -27.08 -0.93
CA ASP A 609 -14.87 -28.13 -1.23
C ASP A 609 -16.27 -27.80 -0.65
N TYR A 610 -16.33 -27.25 0.55
CA TYR A 610 -17.58 -27.02 1.28
C TYR A 610 -17.60 -25.70 2.06
N ILE A 611 -18.74 -25.01 2.03
CA ILE A 611 -19.02 -23.87 2.92
C ILE A 611 -19.96 -24.33 4.05
N VAL A 612 -19.52 -24.18 5.29
CA VAL A 612 -20.29 -24.48 6.49
C VAL A 612 -20.64 -23.18 7.21
N GLY A 613 -21.93 -22.85 7.28
CA GLY A 613 -22.40 -21.73 8.08
C GLY A 613 -22.61 -22.15 9.54
N VAL A 614 -21.80 -21.65 10.46
CA VAL A 614 -21.96 -21.87 11.90
C VAL A 614 -22.72 -20.67 12.50
N LYS A 615 -23.71 -20.93 13.36
CA LYS A 615 -24.35 -19.84 14.11
C LYS A 615 -23.36 -19.32 15.14
N CYS A 616 -23.28 -18.00 15.30
CA CYS A 616 -22.54 -17.40 16.40
C CYS A 616 -23.11 -17.97 17.71
N ILE A 617 -22.31 -18.72 18.45
CA ILE A 617 -22.68 -19.20 19.77
C ILE A 617 -22.49 -17.99 20.68
N PRO A 618 -23.54 -17.43 21.28
CA PRO A 618 -23.36 -16.34 22.24
C PRO A 618 -22.42 -16.85 23.35
N PRO A 619 -21.48 -16.03 23.83
CA PRO A 619 -20.61 -16.44 24.94
C PRO A 619 -21.50 -16.90 26.10
N ASN A 620 -21.21 -18.09 26.63
CA ASN A 620 -21.87 -18.62 27.81
C ASN A 620 -21.66 -17.62 28.96
N THR A 621 -22.67 -16.81 29.27
CA THR A 621 -22.72 -16.05 30.51
C THR A 621 -23.05 -17.03 31.64
N THR A 622 -22.02 -17.72 32.11
CA THR A 622 -21.92 -18.13 33.52
C THR A 622 -20.76 -17.32 34.08
N ASP A 623 -21.04 -16.06 34.38
CA ASP A 623 -20.41 -15.27 35.42
C ASP A 623 -21.32 -14.04 35.55
N GLU A 624 -22.16 -14.08 36.57
CA GLU A 624 -22.86 -12.91 37.08
C GLU A 624 -21.80 -11.94 37.62
N GLU A 625 -21.65 -10.78 36.98
CA GLU A 625 -21.51 -9.46 37.63
C GLU A 625 -21.33 -8.35 36.56
N SER A 626 -22.30 -7.42 36.56
CA SER A 626 -22.30 -5.98 36.17
C SER A 626 -21.11 -5.42 35.34
N SER A 627 -21.27 -4.55 34.33
CA SER A 627 -22.36 -3.69 33.85
C SER A 627 -21.95 -3.03 32.53
N ASP A 628 -22.95 -2.69 31.71
CA ASP A 628 -22.97 -1.66 30.66
C ASP A 628 -22.00 -1.73 29.47
N TYR A 629 -22.42 -2.43 28.40
CA TYR A 629 -22.16 -1.97 27.03
C TYR A 629 -23.36 -2.18 26.11
N VAL A 630 -23.64 -1.13 25.34
CA VAL A 630 -24.84 -0.84 24.54
C VAL A 630 -25.10 -1.91 23.46
N LYS A 631 -26.30 -2.52 23.52
CA LYS A 631 -26.86 -3.34 22.44
C LYS A 631 -27.27 -2.48 21.25
N CYS A 632 -26.51 -2.50 20.16
CA CYS A 632 -26.98 -2.11 18.84
C CYS A 632 -27.32 -3.35 18.01
N HIS A 633 -28.52 -3.88 18.23
CA HIS A 633 -29.18 -4.80 17.30
C HIS A 633 -30.60 -4.32 17.07
N THR A 634 -30.85 -3.74 15.89
CA THR A 634 -32.19 -3.61 15.34
C THR A 634 -32.22 -4.29 13.97
N TYR A 635 -32.77 -5.50 13.98
CA TYR A 635 -33.39 -6.13 12.83
C TYR A 635 -34.53 -5.24 12.33
N MET A 636 -34.50 -4.81 11.07
CA MET A 636 -35.71 -4.41 10.36
C MET A 636 -36.03 -5.45 9.30
N ALA A 637 -37.25 -5.99 9.39
CA ALA A 637 -37.84 -6.92 8.44
C ALA A 637 -38.05 -6.24 7.06
N PRO A 638 -38.03 -7.00 5.96
CA PRO A 638 -38.35 -6.45 4.65
C PRO A 638 -39.86 -6.17 4.56
N VAL A 639 -40.21 -4.90 4.39
CA VAL A 639 -41.55 -4.49 3.95
C VAL A 639 -41.66 -4.87 2.47
N LYS A 640 -42.58 -5.80 2.17
CA LYS A 640 -43.06 -6.04 0.81
C LYS A 640 -43.85 -4.82 0.36
N HIS A 641 -43.46 -4.19 -0.75
CA HIS A 641 -44.37 -3.70 -1.78
C HIS A 641 -43.66 -3.67 -3.13
#